data_AF-A0A1W6ZBD1-F1
#
_entry.id   AF-A0A1W6ZBD1-F1
#
_cell.length_a   1.000
_cell.length_b   1.000
_cell.length_c   1.000
_cell.angle_alpha   90.00
_cell.angle_beta   90.00
_cell.angle_gamma   90.00
#
_symmetry.space_group_name_H-M   'P 1'
#
loop_
_entity.id
_entity.type
_entity.pdbx_description
1 polymer ?
#
loop_
_entity_poly.entity_id
_entity_poly.type
_entity_poly.pdbx_seq_one_letter_code
_entity_poly.pdbx_strand_id
1 'polypeptide(L)'
;MIPESFIQDLLARVDVADVVGRYVQLRKGGANLLGLCPFHNEKSPSFTVSPTKQFYHCFGCGAHGSAITFLMEHTGASFPEAVRTLAGSVGMTVPEEPRSPRLQAESARRKAEVSRHTQVLDAAQAHYLRQLRASPQAIAYLKQRGLTGAIAAHFGLGWSGTDRHGLAKVFDNYDDPTLVEAGLVIESDDGRRYDRFRERVMFPIRNARGSLVGFGGRVIGKGEPKYLNSPETPVFSKGQELYGMWEARQAIRQEGVVIVVEGYMDVVGLAQLGIANAVATLGTATTPEHVKKLLRASDKVVFSFDGDKAGRRAAWRALQACLPVLRDDISIRFLFLPAEHDPDSYVREFGGDAFRASLGEAAALSRFLLDELASRHNLGEAEGRASCLHEAGPLLATIPECALRLQIERELARQVMLTPEEMAQVLARQQKSRGPLAGNAMGAEPPAQAPAVRKAAVGDGGGARDSYAGEEGPPSWEHDGHFAPDGYQPDYDVEPYVDMDPYGGDSQQHGEPGGRQGRGAKNEWKGKGDWKGKGDWKGKGKGDWKGRRDEGERGFEGRRTMPSLARKLLCLLLAHPELVDGMGDQQLEVIDRDPHLGLVRDLIMLAQSSGARHVGALLEAADADSDLYVALKGLRAEILAQEDLPEPQVEWNDALRRIEYGTVQGEIAALARQGLGSEEALRRYQELSARLLVLKNAGTC
;
A
#
# COMPACT_ATOMS: atom_id res chain seq x y z
N MET A 1 -13.55 27.15 18.01
CA MET A 1 -12.83 28.14 17.17
C MET A 1 -12.19 29.19 18.07
N ILE A 2 -10.97 29.68 17.79
CA ILE A 2 -10.37 30.76 18.60
C ILE A 2 -10.99 32.09 18.14
N PRO A 3 -11.56 32.92 19.03
CA PRO A 3 -12.18 34.19 18.62
C PRO A 3 -11.17 35.13 17.95
N GLU A 4 -11.57 35.78 16.87
CA GLU A 4 -10.75 36.78 16.17
C GLU A 4 -10.32 37.93 17.10
N SER A 5 -11.22 38.35 18.00
CA SER A 5 -10.93 39.36 19.03
C SER A 5 -9.79 38.93 19.96
N PHE A 6 -9.73 37.65 20.34
CA PHE A 6 -8.63 37.13 21.16
C PHE A 6 -7.30 37.14 20.40
N ILE A 7 -7.31 36.82 19.10
CA ILE A 7 -6.11 36.86 18.26
C ILE A 7 -5.58 38.29 18.16
N GLN A 8 -6.46 39.27 17.99
CA GLN A 8 -6.10 40.70 17.97
C GLN A 8 -5.52 41.14 19.32
N ASP A 9 -6.16 40.81 20.44
CA ASP A 9 -5.68 41.12 21.78
C ASP A 9 -4.31 40.48 22.08
N LEU A 10 -4.10 39.25 21.59
CA LEU A 10 -2.83 38.54 21.73
C LEU A 10 -1.72 39.24 20.95
N LEU A 11 -1.96 39.56 19.68
CA LEU A 11 -0.99 40.28 18.84
C LEU A 11 -0.68 41.68 19.37
N ALA A 12 -1.63 42.33 20.05
CA ALA A 12 -1.38 43.63 20.68
C ALA A 12 -0.48 43.56 21.93
N ARG A 13 -0.36 42.38 22.56
CA ARG A 13 0.44 42.16 23.79
C ARG A 13 1.79 41.48 23.53
N VAL A 14 1.95 40.86 22.37
CA VAL A 14 3.16 40.17 21.98
C VAL A 14 4.00 41.11 21.12
N ASP A 15 5.27 41.31 21.49
CA ASP A 15 6.23 41.98 20.60
C ASP A 15 6.86 40.98 19.63
N VAL A 16 6.67 41.17 18.33
CA VAL A 16 7.31 40.38 17.26
C VAL A 16 8.84 40.37 17.39
N ALA A 17 9.45 41.44 17.88
CA ALA A 17 10.89 41.52 18.07
C ALA A 17 11.38 40.52 19.13
N ASP A 18 10.62 40.36 20.22
CA ASP A 18 10.94 39.40 21.29
C ASP A 18 10.74 37.96 20.83
N VAL A 19 9.67 37.71 20.06
CA VAL A 19 9.39 36.38 19.52
C VAL A 19 10.48 35.95 18.55
N VAL A 20 10.83 36.80 17.58
CA VAL A 20 11.89 36.52 16.61
C VAL A 20 13.25 36.44 17.30
N GLY A 21 13.54 37.35 18.25
CA GLY A 21 14.82 37.46 18.93
C GLY A 21 15.24 36.21 19.72
N ARG A 22 14.29 35.33 20.04
CA ARG A 22 14.56 34.00 20.64
C ARG A 22 15.23 33.03 19.68
N TYR A 23 15.07 33.22 18.38
CA TYR A 23 15.53 32.29 17.34
C TYR A 23 16.58 32.91 16.41
N VAL A 24 16.53 34.22 16.20
CA VAL A 24 17.39 34.94 15.28
C VAL A 24 18.16 36.02 16.04
N GLN A 25 19.48 36.07 15.84
CA GLN A 25 20.28 37.15 16.40
C GLN A 25 20.01 38.45 15.62
N LEU A 26 19.31 39.39 16.26
CA LEU A 26 18.91 40.66 15.68
C LEU A 26 19.89 41.79 16.08
N ARG A 27 20.20 42.68 15.15
CA ARG A 27 21.01 43.90 15.34
C ARG A 27 20.21 45.13 14.93
N LYS A 28 20.45 46.29 15.56
CA LYS A 28 19.75 47.53 15.19
C LYS A 28 20.15 48.00 13.79
N GLY A 29 19.15 48.30 12.96
CA GLY A 29 19.28 48.84 11.60
C GLY A 29 18.36 50.03 11.39
N GLY A 30 18.67 51.15 12.04
CA GLY A 30 17.77 52.31 12.10
C GLY A 30 16.57 52.06 13.01
N ALA A 31 15.35 52.31 12.52
CA ALA A 31 14.10 52.09 13.26
C ALA A 31 13.69 50.60 13.33
N ASN A 32 14.32 49.73 12.54
CA ASN A 32 14.03 48.31 12.50
C ASN A 32 15.21 47.49 13.04
N LEU A 33 14.96 46.19 13.26
CA LEU A 33 15.97 45.21 13.62
C LEU A 33 16.30 44.35 12.39
N LEU A 34 17.57 44.02 12.21
CA LEU A 34 18.10 43.25 11.08
C LEU A 34 18.73 41.95 11.57
N GLY A 35 18.55 40.86 10.84
CA GLY A 35 19.15 39.56 11.14
C GLY A 35 19.37 38.73 9.87
N LEU A 36 20.03 37.59 10.03
CA LEU A 36 20.02 36.55 8.99
C LEU A 36 18.66 35.87 9.00
N CYS A 37 18.09 35.69 7.82
CA CYS A 37 16.78 35.08 7.67
C CYS A 37 16.80 33.62 8.13
N PRO A 38 15.89 33.21 9.02
CA PRO A 38 15.81 31.81 9.45
C PRO A 38 15.11 30.92 8.42
N PHE A 39 14.60 31.49 7.32
CA PHE A 39 13.78 30.81 6.33
C PHE A 39 14.51 30.46 5.03
N HIS A 40 15.68 31.05 4.80
CA HIS A 40 16.55 30.74 3.67
C HIS A 40 18.01 31.01 4.05
N ASN A 41 18.94 30.37 3.37
CA ASN A 41 20.35 30.50 3.69
C ASN A 41 20.95 31.75 3.03
N GLU A 42 21.44 32.69 3.82
CA GLU A 42 22.05 33.94 3.34
C GLU A 42 23.30 34.33 4.14
N LYS A 43 24.21 35.08 3.51
CA LYS A 43 25.45 35.58 4.15
C LYS A 43 25.33 37.02 4.64
N SER A 44 24.43 37.80 4.04
CA SER A 44 24.17 39.20 4.39
C SER A 44 22.78 39.31 5.04
N PRO A 45 22.60 40.08 6.12
CA PRO A 45 21.28 40.24 6.75
C PRO A 45 20.25 40.86 5.79
N SER A 46 19.21 40.10 5.41
CA SER A 46 18.05 40.64 4.68
C SER A 46 16.74 40.54 5.46
N PHE A 47 16.77 39.90 6.62
CA PHE A 47 15.62 39.75 7.51
C PHE A 47 15.42 41.00 8.35
N THR A 48 14.29 41.67 8.16
CA THR A 48 13.94 42.89 8.87
C THR A 48 12.73 42.66 9.77
N VAL A 49 12.83 43.07 11.04
CA VAL A 49 11.73 43.06 12.01
C VAL A 49 11.42 44.49 12.38
N SER A 50 10.15 44.88 12.33
CA SER A 50 9.70 46.22 12.71
C SER A 50 8.99 46.18 14.06
N PRO A 51 9.62 46.61 15.17
CA PRO A 51 8.96 46.66 16.48
C PRO A 51 7.77 47.65 16.47
N THR A 52 7.82 48.70 15.66
CA THR A 52 6.72 49.66 15.57
C THR A 52 5.53 49.11 14.79
N LYS A 53 5.79 48.41 13.68
CA LYS A 53 4.72 47.88 12.81
C LYS A 53 4.29 46.44 13.16
N GLN A 54 4.97 45.80 14.10
CA GLN A 54 4.67 44.46 14.61
C GLN A 54 4.61 43.36 13.52
N PHE A 55 5.52 43.43 12.54
CA PHE A 55 5.71 42.38 11.53
C PHE A 55 7.20 42.16 11.21
N TYR A 56 7.49 41.02 10.59
CA TYR A 56 8.77 40.74 9.95
C TYR A 56 8.63 40.69 8.42
N HIS A 57 9.71 41.01 7.72
CA HIS A 57 9.82 40.86 6.27
C HIS A 57 11.27 40.53 5.89
N CYS A 58 11.44 39.52 5.05
CA CYS A 58 12.73 39.15 4.49
C CYS A 58 12.87 39.69 3.06
N PHE A 59 13.84 40.56 2.80
CA PHE A 59 14.08 41.08 1.46
C PHE A 59 14.75 40.08 0.51
N GLY A 60 15.41 39.03 1.04
CA GLY A 60 15.98 37.95 0.22
C GLY A 60 14.91 36.99 -0.33
N CYS A 61 14.13 36.35 0.55
CA CYS A 61 13.19 35.29 0.16
C CYS A 61 11.69 35.70 0.17
N GLY A 62 11.36 36.95 0.50
CA GLY A 62 9.97 37.45 0.55
C GLY A 62 9.11 36.94 1.73
N ALA A 63 9.69 36.17 2.65
CA ALA A 63 8.97 35.71 3.84
C ALA A 63 8.50 36.90 4.68
N HIS A 64 7.23 36.92 5.05
CA HIS A 64 6.61 38.04 5.77
C HIS A 64 5.50 37.54 6.70
N GLY A 65 5.27 38.24 7.81
CA GLY A 65 4.19 37.87 8.71
C GLY A 65 4.22 38.50 10.09
N SER A 66 3.26 38.09 10.90
CA SER A 66 3.14 38.45 12.32
C SER A 66 3.98 37.54 13.22
N ALA A 67 3.99 37.79 14.53
CA ALA A 67 4.57 36.88 15.52
C ALA A 67 3.99 35.44 15.46
N ILE A 68 2.69 35.31 15.17
CA ILE A 68 2.03 34.01 15.01
C ILE A 68 2.57 33.30 13.76
N THR A 69 2.58 34.01 12.62
CA THR A 69 3.09 33.49 11.35
C THR A 69 4.55 33.04 11.48
N PHE A 70 5.38 33.85 12.16
CA PHE A 70 6.77 33.53 12.40
C PHE A 70 6.92 32.20 13.13
N LEU A 71 6.19 32.00 14.24
CA LEU A 71 6.27 30.75 15.00
C LEU A 71 5.76 29.56 14.19
N MET A 72 4.66 29.72 13.46
CA MET A 72 4.14 28.64 12.61
C MET A 72 5.18 28.22 11.57
N GLU A 73 5.73 29.18 10.83
CA GLU A 73 6.69 28.91 9.76
C GLU A 73 8.05 28.43 10.27
N HIS A 74 8.52 28.97 11.40
CA HIS A 74 9.85 28.67 11.92
C HIS A 74 9.88 27.36 12.71
N THR A 75 8.83 27.07 13.48
CA THR A 75 8.77 25.89 14.37
C THR A 75 7.93 24.74 13.81
N GLY A 76 7.14 24.98 12.76
CA GLY A 76 6.16 24.02 12.23
C GLY A 76 4.92 23.89 13.11
N ALA A 77 4.71 24.78 14.08
CA ALA A 77 3.53 24.78 14.94
C ALA A 77 2.26 25.04 14.12
N SER A 78 1.17 24.32 14.45
CA SER A 78 -0.16 24.68 13.92
C SER A 78 -0.61 26.04 14.45
N PHE A 79 -1.56 26.69 13.77
CA PHE A 79 -2.09 27.98 14.22
C PHE A 79 -2.58 27.96 15.69
N PRO A 80 -3.37 26.98 16.16
CA PRO A 80 -3.76 26.92 17.57
C PRO A 80 -2.59 26.67 18.54
N GLU A 81 -1.54 25.94 18.13
CA GLU A 81 -0.34 25.73 18.95
C GLU A 81 0.50 27.02 19.05
N ALA A 82 0.67 27.75 17.94
CA ALA A 82 1.36 29.03 17.91
C ALA A 82 0.62 30.08 18.78
N VAL A 83 -0.71 30.16 18.65
CA VAL A 83 -1.54 31.05 19.48
C VAL A 83 -1.43 30.70 20.97
N ARG A 84 -1.50 29.41 21.35
CA ARG A 84 -1.33 28.99 22.75
C ARG A 84 0.08 29.28 23.29
N THR A 85 1.11 29.04 22.49
CA THR A 85 2.51 29.30 22.88
C THR A 85 2.72 30.79 23.16
N LEU A 86 2.23 31.65 22.27
CA LEU A 86 2.32 33.10 22.47
C LEU A 86 1.46 33.57 23.64
N ALA A 87 0.22 33.10 23.75
CA ALA A 87 -0.68 33.45 24.85
C ALA A 87 -0.06 33.08 26.20
N GLY A 88 0.49 31.87 26.33
CA GLY A 88 1.21 31.45 27.54
C GLY A 88 2.40 32.34 27.88
N SER A 89 3.12 32.86 26.87
CA SER A 89 4.27 33.76 27.08
C SER A 89 3.89 35.14 27.63
N VAL A 90 2.64 35.58 27.44
CA VAL A 90 2.11 36.85 27.94
C VAL A 90 1.03 36.65 29.02
N GLY A 91 0.93 35.44 29.60
CA GLY A 91 -0.02 35.13 30.67
C GLY A 91 -1.49 35.15 30.25
N MET A 92 -1.79 35.01 28.95
CA MET A 92 -3.14 34.90 28.41
C MET A 92 -3.57 33.44 28.31
N THR A 93 -4.81 33.17 28.72
CA THR A 93 -5.45 31.87 28.49
C THR A 93 -6.28 31.96 27.22
N VAL A 94 -6.00 31.09 26.24
CA VAL A 94 -6.78 31.02 25.00
C VAL A 94 -8.21 30.57 25.35
N PRO A 95 -9.26 31.30 24.92
CA PRO A 95 -10.64 30.89 25.11
C PRO A 95 -10.84 29.53 24.45
N GLU A 96 -11.07 28.52 25.28
CA GLU A 96 -11.55 27.25 24.79
C GLU A 96 -13.08 27.35 24.77
N GLU A 97 -13.71 27.01 23.63
CA GLU A 97 -15.14 26.70 23.65
C GLU A 97 -15.36 25.71 24.79
N PRO A 98 -16.40 25.88 25.63
CA PRO A 98 -16.69 24.94 26.71
C PRO A 98 -16.97 23.57 26.10
N ARG A 99 -15.92 22.79 25.93
CA ARG A 99 -15.98 21.37 25.58
C ARG A 99 -16.65 20.71 26.76
N SER A 100 -17.66 19.88 26.50
CA SER A 100 -18.28 19.10 27.57
C SER A 100 -17.18 18.39 28.39
N PRO A 101 -17.36 18.23 29.72
CA PRO A 101 -16.36 17.55 30.56
C PRO A 101 -15.94 16.19 29.98
N ARG A 102 -16.86 15.51 29.28
CA ARG A 102 -16.60 14.27 28.53
C ARG A 102 -15.56 14.44 27.41
N LEU A 103 -15.70 15.47 26.56
CA LEU A 103 -14.74 15.73 25.47
C LEU A 103 -13.36 16.15 25.99
N GLN A 104 -13.30 16.86 27.13
CA GLN A 104 -12.03 17.21 27.76
C GLN A 104 -11.32 15.98 28.32
N ALA A 105 -12.05 15.11 29.04
CA ALA A 105 -11.51 13.86 29.56
C ALA A 105 -11.03 12.94 28.43
N GLU A 106 -11.77 12.85 27.32
CA GLU A 106 -11.38 12.09 26.13
C GLU A 106 -10.11 12.65 25.48
N SER A 107 -10.02 13.97 25.30
CA SER A 107 -8.82 14.61 24.76
C SER A 107 -7.60 14.41 25.68
N ALA A 108 -7.77 14.49 26.99
CA ALA A 108 -6.71 14.26 27.96
C ALA A 108 -6.23 12.80 27.92
N ARG A 109 -7.17 11.84 27.86
CA ARG A 109 -6.87 10.41 27.71
C ARG A 109 -6.09 10.15 26.42
N ARG A 110 -6.54 10.71 25.29
CA ARG A 110 -5.85 10.57 24.00
C ARG A 110 -4.44 11.16 24.04
N LYS A 111 -4.25 12.31 24.68
CA LYS A 111 -2.93 12.93 24.84
C LYS A 111 -2.00 12.08 25.70
N ALA A 112 -2.50 11.54 26.80
CA ALA A 112 -1.75 10.62 27.66
C ALA A 112 -1.36 9.33 26.90
N GLU A 113 -2.28 8.78 26.12
CA GLU A 113 -2.04 7.63 25.26
C GLU A 113 -0.92 7.90 24.24
N VAL A 114 -1.00 9.01 23.49
CA VAL A 114 0.05 9.40 22.54
C VAL A 114 1.40 9.54 23.23
N SER A 115 1.44 10.20 24.40
CA SER A 115 2.67 10.35 25.19
C SER A 115 3.27 9.01 25.62
N ARG A 116 2.43 8.05 26.08
CA ARG A 116 2.83 6.69 26.47
C ARG A 116 3.49 5.95 25.31
N HIS A 117 2.92 6.05 24.11
CA HIS A 117 3.49 5.42 22.91
C HIS A 117 4.80 6.09 22.47
N THR A 118 4.87 7.42 22.45
CA THR A 118 6.10 8.12 22.06
C THR A 118 7.26 7.82 23.01
N GLN A 119 7.01 7.71 24.32
CA GLN A 119 8.05 7.38 25.30
C GLN A 119 8.70 6.01 25.05
N VAL A 120 7.90 4.97 24.76
CA VAL A 120 8.48 3.65 24.46
C VAL A 120 9.23 3.65 23.13
N LEU A 121 8.75 4.39 22.13
CA LEU A 121 9.44 4.53 20.85
C LEU A 121 10.80 5.23 21.03
N ASP A 122 10.85 6.31 21.80
CA ASP A 122 12.09 7.05 22.07
C ASP A 122 13.11 6.18 22.84
N ALA A 123 12.65 5.39 23.83
CA ALA A 123 13.50 4.44 24.55
C ALA A 123 14.06 3.35 23.61
N ALA A 124 13.24 2.81 22.72
CA ALA A 124 13.67 1.86 21.69
C ALA A 124 14.67 2.49 20.71
N GLN A 125 14.43 3.72 20.24
CA GLN A 125 15.36 4.44 19.36
C GLN A 125 16.73 4.60 20.04
N ALA A 126 16.76 5.03 21.30
CA ALA A 126 17.99 5.18 22.05
C ALA A 126 18.76 3.86 22.17
N HIS A 127 18.06 2.74 22.34
CA HIS A 127 18.66 1.41 22.32
C HIS A 127 19.23 1.06 20.94
N TYR A 128 18.46 1.24 19.87
CA TYR A 128 18.93 0.94 18.50
C TYR A 128 20.14 1.78 18.08
N LEU A 129 20.23 3.03 18.54
CA LEU A 129 21.41 3.88 18.35
C LEU A 129 22.64 3.32 19.06
N ARG A 130 22.50 2.86 20.32
CA ARG A 130 23.59 2.20 21.06
C ARG A 130 24.05 0.92 20.37
N GLN A 131 23.10 0.10 19.93
CA GLN A 131 23.38 -1.14 19.19
C GLN A 131 24.11 -0.88 17.87
N LEU A 132 23.76 0.20 17.14
CA LEU A 132 24.45 0.54 15.90
C LEU A 132 25.92 0.90 16.15
N ARG A 133 26.18 1.72 17.18
CA ARG A 133 27.55 2.11 17.56
C ARG A 133 28.42 0.92 17.96
N ALA A 134 27.80 -0.12 18.52
CA ALA A 134 28.47 -1.34 18.94
C ALA A 134 28.57 -2.43 17.84
N SER A 135 28.03 -2.20 16.64
CA SER A 135 27.92 -3.23 15.58
C SER A 135 28.81 -2.90 14.36
N PRO A 136 30.01 -3.50 14.27
CA PRO A 136 30.87 -3.34 13.09
C PRO A 136 30.18 -3.77 11.79
N GLN A 137 29.36 -4.82 11.83
CA GLN A 137 28.62 -5.32 10.67
C GLN A 137 27.61 -4.30 10.13
N ALA A 138 26.80 -3.71 11.01
CA ALA A 138 25.82 -2.70 10.58
C ALA A 138 26.51 -1.43 10.07
N ILE A 139 27.60 -1.01 10.71
CA ILE A 139 28.40 0.13 10.25
C ILE A 139 29.03 -0.15 8.87
N ALA A 140 29.58 -1.34 8.65
CA ALA A 140 30.16 -1.73 7.36
C ALA A 140 29.11 -1.71 6.24
N TYR A 141 27.91 -2.24 6.49
CA TYR A 141 26.78 -2.21 5.56
C TYR A 141 26.33 -0.78 5.21
N LEU A 142 26.29 0.15 6.18
CA LEU A 142 26.00 1.57 5.90
C LEU A 142 27.10 2.24 5.07
N LYS A 143 28.37 1.96 5.37
CA LYS A 143 29.51 2.48 4.61
C LYS A 143 29.56 1.94 3.18
N GLN A 144 29.26 0.65 2.99
CA GLN A 144 29.13 0.04 1.66
C GLN A 144 28.02 0.72 0.83
N ARG A 145 26.99 1.23 1.51
CA ARG A 145 25.92 2.05 0.91
C ARG A 145 26.30 3.52 0.72
N GLY A 146 27.55 3.91 0.97
CA GLY A 146 28.02 5.29 0.82
C GLY A 146 27.56 6.24 1.93
N LEU A 147 26.97 5.73 3.01
CA LEU A 147 26.41 6.57 4.08
C LEU A 147 27.45 6.90 5.14
N THR A 148 27.62 8.19 5.41
CA THR A 148 28.51 8.70 6.45
C THR A 148 27.90 8.59 7.85
N GLY A 149 28.74 8.66 8.90
CA GLY A 149 28.24 8.75 10.27
C GLY A 149 27.41 10.01 10.53
N ALA A 150 27.69 11.11 9.81
CA ALA A 150 26.95 12.36 9.92
C ALA A 150 25.51 12.21 9.39
N ILE A 151 25.33 11.62 8.21
CA ILE A 151 23.97 11.39 7.66
C ILE A 151 23.20 10.36 8.51
N ALA A 152 23.88 9.31 8.98
CA ALA A 152 23.27 8.33 9.86
C ALA A 152 22.80 8.96 11.19
N ALA A 153 23.58 9.89 11.75
CA ALA A 153 23.20 10.63 12.94
C ALA A 153 22.04 11.62 12.67
N HIS A 154 22.06 12.32 11.53
CA HIS A 154 21.01 13.26 11.15
C HIS A 154 19.62 12.61 11.07
N PHE A 155 19.54 11.45 10.42
CA PHE A 155 18.31 10.65 10.33
C PHE A 155 18.06 9.75 11.55
N GLY A 156 18.98 9.72 12.53
CA GLY A 156 18.86 8.88 13.73
C GLY A 156 18.82 7.38 13.44
N LEU A 157 19.56 6.92 12.43
CA LEU A 157 19.62 5.50 12.05
C LEU A 157 20.12 4.63 13.21
N GLY A 158 19.58 3.43 13.33
CA GLY A 158 19.93 2.47 14.39
C GLY A 158 20.14 1.05 13.88
N TRP A 159 20.39 0.13 14.80
CA TRP A 159 20.49 -1.31 14.56
C TRP A 159 19.64 -2.05 15.58
N SER A 160 18.79 -2.98 15.13
CA SER A 160 17.90 -3.70 16.06
C SER A 160 18.63 -4.74 16.93
N GLY A 161 19.84 -5.16 16.55
CA GLY A 161 20.46 -6.34 17.12
C GLY A 161 19.91 -7.65 16.54
N THR A 162 20.50 -8.77 16.95
CA THR A 162 20.15 -10.14 16.55
C THR A 162 19.22 -10.84 17.55
N ASP A 163 19.14 -10.32 18.78
CA ASP A 163 18.38 -10.93 19.87
C ASP A 163 16.86 -10.88 19.59
N ARG A 164 16.16 -11.98 19.87
CA ARG A 164 14.68 -12.03 19.75
C ARG A 164 13.95 -11.19 20.81
N HIS A 165 14.64 -10.81 21.88
CA HIS A 165 14.13 -10.02 23.01
C HIS A 165 15.14 -8.93 23.39
N GLY A 166 15.72 -8.25 22.39
CA GLY A 166 16.70 -7.19 22.62
C GLY A 166 16.11 -6.03 23.44
N LEU A 167 14.84 -5.70 23.22
CA LEU A 167 14.13 -4.65 23.95
C LEU A 167 13.85 -5.02 25.43
N ALA A 168 13.89 -6.30 25.82
CA ALA A 168 13.79 -6.70 27.23
C ALA A 168 14.97 -6.17 28.08
N LYS A 169 16.08 -5.75 27.45
CA LYS A 169 17.21 -5.07 28.11
C LYS A 169 16.95 -3.59 28.37
N VAL A 170 15.85 -3.04 27.85
CA VAL A 170 15.50 -1.62 27.87
C VAL A 170 14.26 -1.37 28.73
N PHE A 171 13.32 -2.30 28.70
CA PHE A 171 12.05 -2.20 29.40
C PHE A 171 12.00 -3.21 30.54
N ASP A 172 11.97 -2.72 31.78
CA ASP A 172 11.85 -3.54 32.99
C ASP A 172 10.57 -4.40 32.96
N ASN A 173 9.48 -3.84 32.41
CA ASN A 173 8.25 -4.54 32.15
C ASN A 173 8.09 -4.81 30.64
N TYR A 174 8.72 -5.88 30.15
CA TYR A 174 8.60 -6.30 28.75
C TYR A 174 7.18 -6.80 28.38
N ASP A 175 6.35 -7.10 29.39
CA ASP A 175 4.95 -7.50 29.22
C ASP A 175 3.99 -6.30 29.08
N ASP A 176 4.50 -5.07 29.14
CA ASP A 176 3.69 -3.86 28.93
C ASP A 176 2.96 -3.94 27.57
N PRO A 177 1.61 -3.87 27.53
CA PRO A 177 0.81 -3.84 26.30
C PRO A 177 1.20 -2.70 25.35
N THR A 178 1.74 -1.58 25.88
CA THR A 178 2.25 -0.45 25.10
C THR A 178 3.25 -0.87 24.05
N LEU A 179 4.08 -1.89 24.31
CA LEU A 179 5.10 -2.33 23.37
C LEU A 179 4.49 -3.01 22.14
N VAL A 180 3.37 -3.72 22.30
CA VAL A 180 2.62 -4.32 21.19
C VAL A 180 1.80 -3.24 20.47
N GLU A 181 1.12 -2.37 21.21
CA GLU A 181 0.33 -1.27 20.64
C GLU A 181 1.18 -0.28 19.83
N ALA A 182 2.42 0.00 20.27
CA ALA A 182 3.40 0.79 19.53
C ALA A 182 4.06 0.03 18.37
N GLY A 183 3.78 -1.27 18.22
CA GLY A 183 4.33 -2.10 17.16
C GLY A 183 5.82 -2.42 17.31
N LEU A 184 6.35 -2.38 18.53
CA LEU A 184 7.73 -2.77 18.84
C LEU A 184 7.87 -4.27 19.12
N VAL A 185 6.82 -4.87 19.70
CA VAL A 185 6.75 -6.30 20.06
C VAL A 185 5.61 -6.96 19.30
N ILE A 186 5.81 -8.21 18.91
CA ILE A 186 4.75 -9.10 18.40
C ILE A 186 4.41 -10.08 19.50
N GLU A 187 3.11 -10.28 19.73
CA GLU A 187 2.57 -11.32 20.59
C GLU A 187 1.92 -12.36 19.68
N SER A 188 2.38 -13.61 19.73
CA SER A 188 1.81 -14.71 18.95
C SER A 188 0.61 -15.33 19.66
N ASP A 189 -0.17 -16.12 18.91
CA ASP A 189 -1.40 -16.74 19.41
C ASP A 189 -1.18 -17.69 20.60
N ASP A 190 0.05 -18.23 20.75
CA ASP A 190 0.47 -19.05 21.89
C ASP A 190 0.94 -18.21 23.11
N GLY A 191 0.76 -16.89 23.07
CA GLY A 191 1.13 -15.96 24.14
C GLY A 191 2.61 -15.60 24.20
N ARG A 192 3.45 -16.10 23.27
CA ARG A 192 4.87 -15.73 23.23
C ARG A 192 5.03 -14.32 22.69
N ARG A 193 5.93 -13.56 23.31
CA ARG A 193 6.31 -12.22 22.85
C ARG A 193 7.70 -12.23 22.23
N TYR A 194 7.94 -11.39 21.23
CA TYR A 194 9.28 -11.18 20.67
C TYR A 194 9.37 -9.84 19.93
N ASP A 195 10.56 -9.26 19.87
CA ASP A 195 10.82 -7.98 19.21
C ASP A 195 10.41 -8.05 17.74
N ARG A 196 9.63 -7.09 17.24
CA ARG A 196 9.22 -7.03 15.83
C ARG A 196 10.41 -6.91 14.90
N PHE A 197 11.36 -6.05 15.26
CA PHE A 197 12.54 -5.74 14.45
C PHE A 197 13.73 -6.53 14.94
N ARG A 198 14.32 -7.34 14.05
CA ARG A 198 15.49 -8.16 14.32
C ARG A 198 16.37 -8.17 13.09
N GLU A 199 17.68 -8.10 13.31
CA GLU A 199 18.71 -8.06 12.27
C GLU A 199 18.49 -6.97 11.20
N ARG A 200 17.97 -5.80 11.62
CA ARG A 200 17.59 -4.70 10.74
C ARG A 200 18.30 -3.39 11.08
N VAL A 201 18.76 -2.70 10.05
CA VAL A 201 19.04 -1.27 10.14
C VAL A 201 17.72 -0.54 10.31
N MET A 202 17.65 0.28 11.34
CA MET A 202 16.45 0.96 11.80
C MET A 202 16.41 2.39 11.27
N PHE A 203 15.27 2.75 10.69
CA PHE A 203 14.96 4.06 10.13
C PHE A 203 13.81 4.66 10.95
N PRO A 204 14.07 5.55 11.92
CA PRO A 204 13.01 6.16 12.72
C PRO A 204 12.09 7.01 11.84
N ILE A 205 10.79 6.90 12.04
CA ILE A 205 9.78 7.66 11.30
C ILE A 205 9.23 8.76 12.20
N ARG A 206 9.41 10.01 11.80
CA ARG A 206 8.93 11.19 12.54
C ARG A 206 7.72 11.80 11.84
N ASN A 207 6.75 12.26 12.63
CA ASN A 207 5.65 13.06 12.10
C ASN A 207 6.11 14.49 11.76
N ALA A 208 5.20 15.32 11.23
CA ALA A 208 5.49 16.71 10.88
C ALA A 208 5.98 17.60 12.05
N ARG A 209 5.72 17.19 13.31
CA ARG A 209 6.20 17.88 14.53
C ARG A 209 7.53 17.33 15.05
N GLY A 210 8.11 16.34 14.37
CA GLY A 210 9.38 15.72 14.74
C GLY A 210 9.27 14.61 15.80
N SER A 211 8.06 14.34 16.31
CA SER A 211 7.84 13.24 17.26
C SER A 211 8.00 11.90 16.55
N LEU A 212 8.70 10.98 17.20
CA LEU A 212 8.85 9.61 16.72
C LEU A 212 7.51 8.88 16.81
N VAL A 213 7.09 8.28 15.70
CA VAL A 213 5.79 7.59 15.58
C VAL A 213 5.93 6.12 15.17
N GLY A 214 7.07 5.72 14.60
CA GLY A 214 7.32 4.33 14.25
C GLY A 214 8.73 4.13 13.69
N PHE A 215 8.96 2.94 13.14
CA PHE A 215 10.22 2.58 12.49
C PHE A 215 10.00 1.86 11.16
N GLY A 216 10.89 2.14 10.21
CA GLY A 216 11.23 1.24 9.11
C GLY A 216 12.46 0.40 9.48
N GLY A 217 12.58 -0.78 8.90
CA GLY A 217 13.68 -1.70 9.19
C GLY A 217 14.13 -2.47 7.95
N ARG A 218 15.38 -2.27 7.50
CA ARG A 218 15.98 -3.01 6.37
C ARG A 218 16.91 -4.11 6.87
N VAL A 219 16.62 -5.37 6.53
CA VAL A 219 17.42 -6.53 6.98
C VAL A 219 18.83 -6.50 6.40
N ILE A 220 19.82 -6.92 7.20
CA ILE A 220 21.18 -7.19 6.73
C ILE A 220 21.33 -8.69 6.50
N GLY A 221 21.71 -9.10 5.29
CA GLY A 221 21.88 -10.51 4.94
C GLY A 221 20.59 -11.19 4.48
N LYS A 222 20.34 -12.41 4.95
CA LYS A 222 19.20 -13.26 4.54
C LYS A 222 18.02 -13.05 5.48
N GLY A 223 16.83 -12.83 4.93
CA GLY A 223 15.59 -12.73 5.71
C GLY A 223 14.51 -11.96 4.96
N GLU A 224 13.26 -12.30 5.23
CA GLU A 224 12.10 -11.64 4.63
C GLU A 224 11.18 -11.02 5.70
N PRO A 225 10.48 -9.91 5.36
CA PRO A 225 10.64 -9.11 4.15
C PRO A 225 11.94 -8.28 4.18
N LYS A 226 12.47 -7.88 3.02
CA LYS A 226 13.68 -7.04 2.91
C LYS A 226 13.53 -5.72 3.69
N TYR A 227 12.37 -5.09 3.59
CA TYR A 227 11.96 -3.92 4.36
C TYR A 227 10.73 -4.26 5.20
N LEU A 228 10.74 -3.84 6.47
CA LEU A 228 9.63 -4.03 7.40
C LEU A 228 9.30 -2.70 8.05
N ASN A 229 8.02 -2.32 8.05
CA ASN A 229 7.56 -1.12 8.74
C ASN A 229 6.80 -1.49 10.02
N SER A 230 6.73 -0.55 10.96
CA SER A 230 5.74 -0.56 12.02
C SER A 230 4.33 -0.81 11.42
N PRO A 231 3.46 -1.56 12.11
CA PRO A 231 2.05 -1.69 11.73
C PRO A 231 1.32 -0.35 11.91
N GLU A 232 0.05 -0.25 11.54
CA GLU A 232 -0.79 0.89 11.97
C GLU A 232 -0.87 0.91 13.50
N THR A 233 -0.73 2.08 14.13
CA THR A 233 -0.73 2.22 15.61
C THR A 233 -1.54 3.45 16.05
N PRO A 234 -1.82 3.61 17.36
CA PRO A 234 -2.42 4.82 17.92
C PRO A 234 -1.68 6.14 17.61
N VAL A 235 -0.44 6.10 17.09
CA VAL A 235 0.37 7.30 16.74
C VAL A 235 0.90 7.30 15.30
N PHE A 236 0.72 6.23 14.52
CA PHE A 236 1.32 6.08 13.19
C PHE A 236 0.33 5.50 12.18
N SER A 237 0.21 6.18 11.04
CA SER A 237 -0.53 5.68 9.89
C SER A 237 0.27 5.82 8.61
N LYS A 238 0.49 4.71 7.90
CA LYS A 238 1.31 4.68 6.68
C LYS A 238 0.71 5.54 5.57
N GLY A 239 -0.62 5.53 5.46
CA GLY A 239 -1.36 6.30 4.47
C GLY A 239 -1.33 7.81 4.70
N GLN A 240 -0.78 8.28 5.82
CA GLN A 240 -0.66 9.71 6.14
C GLN A 240 0.78 10.16 6.29
N GLU A 241 1.67 9.33 6.83
CA GLU A 241 3.06 9.73 7.09
C GLU A 241 3.96 9.56 5.85
N LEU A 242 5.00 10.39 5.79
CA LEU A 242 6.03 10.36 4.76
C LEU A 242 7.39 10.38 5.48
N TYR A 243 8.24 9.40 5.18
CA TYR A 243 9.58 9.34 5.72
C TYR A 243 10.42 10.52 5.21
N GLY A 244 11.26 11.09 6.06
CA GLY A 244 12.10 12.25 5.72
C GLY A 244 11.38 13.59 5.76
N MET A 245 10.05 13.63 5.91
CA MET A 245 9.29 14.89 5.89
C MET A 245 9.75 15.89 6.96
N TRP A 246 10.09 15.39 8.16
CA TRP A 246 10.63 16.23 9.22
C TRP A 246 12.02 16.74 8.84
N GLU A 247 12.92 15.83 8.46
CA GLU A 247 14.32 16.13 8.11
C GLU A 247 14.40 17.11 6.92
N ALA A 248 13.57 16.91 5.90
CA ALA A 248 13.56 17.67 4.65
C ALA A 248 12.91 19.05 4.75
N ARG A 249 12.18 19.39 5.83
CA ARG A 249 11.35 20.60 5.92
C ARG A 249 12.06 21.91 5.55
N GLN A 250 13.32 22.04 5.98
CA GLN A 250 14.12 23.25 5.69
C GLN A 250 14.59 23.26 4.23
N ALA A 251 15.04 22.11 3.71
CA ALA A 251 15.49 21.98 2.33
C ALA A 251 14.32 22.16 1.34
N ILE A 252 13.14 21.60 1.62
CA ILE A 252 11.93 21.81 0.79
C ILE A 252 11.60 23.30 0.68
N ARG A 253 11.70 24.04 1.79
CA ARG A 253 11.44 25.48 1.79
C ARG A 253 12.50 26.27 1.02
N GLN A 254 13.77 25.89 1.14
CA GLN A 254 14.89 26.55 0.47
C GLN A 254 14.87 26.32 -1.04
N GLU A 255 14.65 25.07 -1.46
CA GLU A 255 14.61 24.66 -2.87
C GLU A 255 13.27 25.00 -3.53
N GLY A 256 12.21 25.19 -2.74
CA GLY A 256 10.86 25.44 -3.23
C GLY A 256 10.26 24.26 -4.00
N VAL A 257 10.74 23.04 -3.75
CA VAL A 257 10.27 21.80 -4.38
C VAL A 257 10.49 20.62 -3.44
N VAL A 258 9.53 19.69 -3.41
CA VAL A 258 9.65 18.40 -2.71
C VAL A 258 9.80 17.25 -3.71
N ILE A 259 10.75 16.36 -3.43
CA ILE A 259 11.02 15.17 -4.25
C ILE A 259 10.45 13.96 -3.52
N VAL A 260 9.59 13.17 -4.19
CA VAL A 260 8.98 11.98 -3.61
C VAL A 260 9.61 10.75 -4.24
N VAL A 261 10.18 9.87 -3.41
CA VAL A 261 10.82 8.60 -3.80
C VAL A 261 10.14 7.42 -3.12
N GLU A 262 10.51 6.18 -3.46
CA GLU A 262 9.84 4.99 -2.94
C GLU A 262 10.35 4.52 -1.56
N GLY A 263 11.66 4.69 -1.29
CA GLY A 263 12.29 4.07 -0.13
C GLY A 263 13.06 5.03 0.80
N TYR A 264 13.27 4.57 2.04
CA TYR A 264 14.08 5.31 3.02
C TYR A 264 15.54 5.44 2.58
N MET A 265 16.06 4.42 1.91
CA MET A 265 17.43 4.43 1.39
C MET A 265 17.60 5.50 0.34
N ASP A 266 16.60 5.72 -0.52
CA ASP A 266 16.63 6.78 -1.54
C ASP A 266 16.69 8.15 -0.88
N VAL A 267 15.84 8.40 0.12
CA VAL A 267 15.85 9.66 0.87
C VAL A 267 17.20 9.92 1.53
N VAL A 268 17.74 8.92 2.23
CA VAL A 268 19.02 9.07 2.95
C VAL A 268 20.19 9.19 1.97
N GLY A 269 20.18 8.44 0.87
CA GLY A 269 21.21 8.49 -0.19
C GLY A 269 21.23 9.83 -0.92
N LEU A 270 20.06 10.37 -1.28
CA LEU A 270 19.94 11.71 -1.86
C LEU A 270 20.44 12.78 -0.88
N ALA A 271 20.05 12.70 0.40
CA ALA A 271 20.49 13.65 1.42
C ALA A 271 22.00 13.59 1.66
N GLN A 272 22.63 12.41 1.58
CA GLN A 272 24.09 12.24 1.65
C GLN A 272 24.83 13.01 0.54
N LEU A 273 24.19 13.25 -0.61
CA LEU A 273 24.75 14.02 -1.73
C LEU A 273 24.19 15.45 -1.81
N GLY A 274 23.61 15.94 -0.72
CA GLY A 274 23.13 17.32 -0.60
C GLY A 274 21.79 17.57 -1.29
N ILE A 275 21.03 16.53 -1.60
CA ILE A 275 19.63 16.62 -2.07
C ILE A 275 18.74 16.28 -0.88
N ALA A 276 18.57 17.25 0.02
CA ALA A 276 17.92 17.03 1.32
C ALA A 276 16.41 17.31 1.30
N ASN A 277 15.82 17.62 0.15
CA ASN A 277 14.39 17.89 -0.04
C ASN A 277 13.58 16.66 -0.51
N ALA A 278 14.12 15.46 -0.28
CA ALA A 278 13.49 14.18 -0.62
C ALA A 278 12.67 13.60 0.54
N VAL A 279 11.55 12.95 0.21
CA VAL A 279 10.67 12.22 1.15
C VAL A 279 10.21 10.91 0.52
N ALA A 280 9.79 9.93 1.33
CA ALA A 280 9.34 8.63 0.81
C ALA A 280 8.00 8.16 1.40
N THR A 281 7.24 7.41 0.61
CA THR A 281 6.12 6.62 1.14
C THR A 281 6.64 5.44 1.96
N LEU A 282 5.77 4.87 2.81
CA LEU A 282 6.18 3.88 3.81
C LEU A 282 5.75 2.46 3.39
N GLY A 283 6.20 2.04 2.20
CA GLY A 283 5.82 0.75 1.61
C GLY A 283 4.34 0.67 1.23
N THR A 284 3.77 1.80 0.85
CA THR A 284 2.39 1.94 0.36
C THR A 284 2.40 2.81 -0.89
N ALA A 285 1.37 2.67 -1.74
CA ALA A 285 1.13 3.64 -2.80
C ALA A 285 0.90 5.04 -2.20
N THR A 286 1.21 6.08 -2.96
CA THR A 286 0.90 7.48 -2.60
C THR A 286 -0.61 7.63 -2.44
N THR A 287 -1.04 8.25 -1.33
CA THR A 287 -2.45 8.54 -1.04
C THR A 287 -2.77 10.02 -1.27
N PRO A 288 -4.05 10.40 -1.43
CA PRO A 288 -4.44 11.81 -1.48
C PRO A 288 -4.02 12.60 -0.23
N GLU A 289 -3.97 11.96 0.95
CA GLU A 289 -3.50 12.61 2.18
C GLU A 289 -1.99 12.89 2.15
N HIS A 290 -1.19 12.01 1.54
CA HIS A 290 0.21 12.32 1.24
C HIS A 290 0.32 13.54 0.33
N VAL A 291 -0.44 13.58 -0.77
CA VAL A 291 -0.39 14.71 -1.71
C VAL A 291 -0.80 16.02 -1.03
N LYS A 292 -1.85 16.03 -0.22
CA LYS A 292 -2.22 17.22 0.59
C LYS A 292 -1.08 17.66 1.52
N LYS A 293 -0.39 16.71 2.16
CA LYS A 293 0.75 17.01 3.05
C LYS A 293 1.93 17.60 2.26
N LEU A 294 2.23 17.06 1.08
CA LEU A 294 3.26 17.58 0.16
C LEU A 294 2.92 19.01 -0.29
N LEU A 295 1.69 19.24 -0.75
CA LEU A 295 1.20 20.53 -1.25
C LEU A 295 1.05 21.62 -0.16
N ARG A 296 1.15 21.25 1.12
CA ARG A 296 1.29 22.21 2.23
C ARG A 296 2.75 22.62 2.44
N ALA A 297 3.70 21.80 2.04
CA ALA A 297 5.12 22.08 2.20
C ALA A 297 5.74 22.79 0.99
N SER A 298 5.25 22.50 -0.21
CA SER A 298 5.64 23.18 -1.45
C SER A 298 4.53 23.09 -2.49
N ASP A 299 4.40 24.14 -3.31
CA ASP A 299 3.58 24.17 -4.52
C ASP A 299 4.16 23.30 -5.66
N LYS A 300 5.42 22.87 -5.56
CA LYS A 300 6.10 22.03 -6.56
C LYS A 300 6.44 20.66 -6.00
N VAL A 301 5.94 19.61 -6.65
CA VAL A 301 6.16 18.21 -6.29
C VAL A 301 6.74 17.47 -7.49
N VAL A 302 7.84 16.77 -7.29
CA VAL A 302 8.41 15.85 -8.30
C VAL A 302 8.42 14.45 -7.74
N PHE A 303 7.63 13.55 -8.32
CA PHE A 303 7.74 12.13 -8.03
C PHE A 303 8.88 11.52 -8.86
N SER A 304 9.81 10.83 -8.22
CA SER A 304 10.92 10.12 -8.86
C SER A 304 10.74 8.63 -8.61
N PHE A 305 10.36 7.91 -9.67
CA PHE A 305 10.15 6.46 -9.64
C PHE A 305 11.22 5.73 -10.44
N ASP A 306 11.36 4.44 -10.17
CA ASP A 306 12.21 3.55 -10.94
C ASP A 306 11.76 3.52 -12.42
N GLY A 307 12.71 3.39 -13.36
CA GLY A 307 12.45 3.41 -14.81
C GLY A 307 11.66 2.22 -15.37
N ASP A 308 11.37 1.23 -14.52
CA ASP A 308 10.80 -0.05 -14.90
C ASP A 308 9.26 -0.04 -14.99
N LYS A 309 8.65 -1.22 -15.20
CA LYS A 309 7.19 -1.36 -15.25
C LYS A 309 6.53 -1.19 -13.88
N ALA A 310 7.22 -1.52 -12.78
CA ALA A 310 6.69 -1.35 -11.44
C ALA A 310 6.63 0.13 -11.06
N GLY A 311 7.70 0.89 -11.31
CA GLY A 311 7.78 2.33 -11.11
C GLY A 311 6.75 3.09 -11.94
N ARG A 312 6.51 2.72 -13.21
CA ARG A 312 5.40 3.32 -14.00
C ARG A 312 4.01 3.07 -13.41
N ARG A 313 3.76 1.87 -12.87
CA ARG A 313 2.49 1.58 -12.18
C ARG A 313 2.36 2.37 -10.87
N ALA A 314 3.46 2.56 -10.14
CA ALA A 314 3.48 3.41 -8.95
C ALA A 314 3.22 4.87 -9.32
N ALA A 315 3.83 5.37 -10.40
CA ALA A 315 3.60 6.70 -10.95
C ALA A 315 2.15 6.92 -11.34
N TRP A 316 1.52 5.96 -12.02
CA TRP A 316 0.10 6.05 -12.37
C TRP A 316 -0.80 6.15 -11.13
N ARG A 317 -0.54 5.35 -10.09
CA ARG A 317 -1.28 5.45 -8.82
C ARG A 317 -1.06 6.78 -8.12
N ALA A 318 0.17 7.28 -8.10
CA ALA A 318 0.48 8.59 -7.54
C ALA A 318 -0.22 9.72 -8.32
N LEU A 319 -0.28 9.62 -9.65
CA LEU A 319 -1.05 10.54 -10.49
C LEU A 319 -2.52 10.54 -10.10
N GLN A 320 -3.15 9.37 -9.97
CA GLN A 320 -4.55 9.25 -9.55
C GLN A 320 -4.79 9.89 -8.19
N ALA A 321 -3.88 9.71 -7.23
CA ALA A 321 -3.95 10.36 -5.92
C ALA A 321 -3.80 11.90 -5.97
N CYS A 322 -3.17 12.44 -7.02
CA CYS A 322 -3.01 13.88 -7.21
C CYS A 322 -4.25 14.55 -7.81
N LEU A 323 -5.00 13.87 -8.67
CA LEU A 323 -6.13 14.46 -9.41
C LEU A 323 -7.15 15.19 -8.51
N PRO A 324 -7.60 14.62 -7.36
CA PRO A 324 -8.61 15.26 -6.51
C PRO A 324 -8.15 16.54 -5.80
N VAL A 325 -6.85 16.84 -5.82
CA VAL A 325 -6.26 17.98 -5.10
C VAL A 325 -5.60 18.98 -6.03
N LEU A 326 -5.79 18.82 -7.35
CA LEU A 326 -5.27 19.75 -8.35
C LEU A 326 -5.91 21.14 -8.21
N ARG A 327 -5.09 22.16 -8.45
CA ARG A 327 -5.43 23.58 -8.49
C ARG A 327 -4.45 24.31 -9.41
N ASP A 328 -4.72 25.57 -9.73
CA ASP A 328 -4.01 26.31 -10.79
C ASP A 328 -2.61 26.80 -10.39
N ASP A 329 -2.30 26.85 -9.09
CA ASP A 329 -1.06 27.39 -8.53
C ASP A 329 -0.02 26.31 -8.16
N ILE A 330 -0.23 25.04 -8.53
CA ILE A 330 0.68 23.94 -8.18
C ILE A 330 1.33 23.29 -9.41
N SER A 331 2.51 22.71 -9.23
CA SER A 331 3.24 21.97 -10.26
C SER A 331 3.55 20.56 -9.77
N ILE A 332 2.98 19.55 -10.43
CA ILE A 332 3.26 18.14 -10.15
C ILE A 332 3.92 17.52 -11.38
N ARG A 333 5.08 16.87 -11.18
CA ARG A 333 5.87 16.24 -12.24
C ARG A 333 6.30 14.83 -11.87
N PHE A 334 6.62 14.03 -12.89
CA PHE A 334 7.04 12.63 -12.79
C PHE A 334 8.38 12.45 -13.49
N LEU A 335 9.42 12.15 -12.73
CA LEU A 335 10.74 11.75 -13.20
C LEU A 335 10.80 10.22 -13.26
N PHE A 336 11.17 9.70 -14.43
CA PHE A 336 11.49 8.29 -14.62
C PHE A 336 12.99 8.20 -14.89
N LEU A 337 13.71 7.49 -14.01
CA LEU A 337 15.14 7.25 -14.17
C LEU A 337 15.38 6.15 -15.23
N PRO A 338 16.63 5.91 -15.67
CA PRO A 338 16.97 4.72 -16.44
C PRO A 338 16.51 3.43 -15.74
N ALA A 339 16.20 2.38 -16.50
CA ALA A 339 15.52 1.18 -15.98
C ALA A 339 16.35 0.40 -14.94
N GLU A 340 17.66 0.55 -14.99
CA GLU A 340 18.64 -0.05 -14.10
C GLU A 340 18.81 0.70 -12.77
N HIS A 341 18.18 1.87 -12.62
CA HIS A 341 18.40 2.77 -11.49
C HIS A 341 17.15 3.11 -10.68
N ASP A 342 17.30 2.96 -9.37
CA ASP A 342 16.54 3.68 -8.34
C ASP A 342 17.26 5.03 -8.01
N PRO A 343 16.61 5.97 -7.29
CA PRO A 343 17.26 7.24 -6.94
C PRO A 343 18.57 7.07 -6.14
N ASP A 344 18.67 6.11 -5.21
CA ASP A 344 19.91 5.81 -4.47
C ASP A 344 21.06 5.40 -5.41
N SER A 345 20.83 4.44 -6.31
CA SER A 345 21.84 3.96 -7.25
C SER A 345 22.21 4.99 -8.30
N TYR A 346 21.23 5.72 -8.84
CA TYR A 346 21.48 6.78 -9.82
C TYR A 346 22.39 7.85 -9.24
N VAL A 347 22.06 8.36 -8.05
CA VAL A 347 22.82 9.46 -7.45
C VAL A 347 24.22 9.02 -7.03
N ARG A 348 24.40 7.75 -6.65
CA ARG A 348 25.73 7.18 -6.35
C ARG A 348 26.60 7.02 -7.59
N GLU A 349 26.00 6.72 -8.74
CA GLU A 349 26.73 6.50 -9.99
C GLU A 349 27.03 7.82 -10.72
N PHE A 350 26.03 8.68 -10.88
CA PHE A 350 26.15 9.91 -11.69
C PHE A 350 26.32 11.19 -10.86
N GLY A 351 26.13 11.12 -9.54
CA GLY A 351 26.27 12.24 -8.63
C GLY A 351 25.01 13.12 -8.49
N GLY A 352 25.04 14.00 -7.50
CA GLY A 352 23.90 14.86 -7.17
C GLY A 352 23.56 15.89 -8.25
N ASP A 353 24.55 16.41 -8.98
CA ASP A 353 24.31 17.42 -10.02
C ASP A 353 23.61 16.83 -11.25
N ALA A 354 23.95 15.59 -11.63
CA ALA A 354 23.24 14.87 -12.69
C ALA A 354 21.79 14.61 -12.30
N PHE A 355 21.54 14.19 -11.05
CA PHE A 355 20.16 14.01 -10.56
C PHE A 355 19.38 15.33 -10.54
N ARG A 356 20.01 16.45 -10.13
CA ARG A 356 19.35 17.77 -10.20
C ARG A 356 19.02 18.17 -11.64
N ALA A 357 19.90 17.87 -12.60
CA ALA A 357 19.64 18.12 -14.01
C ALA A 357 18.46 17.28 -14.51
N SER A 358 18.37 16.00 -14.14
CA SER A 358 17.27 15.12 -14.56
C SER A 358 15.91 15.57 -14.01
N LEU A 359 15.84 16.25 -12.86
CA LEU A 359 14.59 16.84 -12.36
C LEU A 359 13.98 17.84 -13.37
N GLY A 360 14.80 18.52 -14.18
CA GLY A 360 14.34 19.42 -15.24
C GLY A 360 13.63 18.69 -16.40
N GLU A 361 13.94 17.41 -16.60
CA GLU A 361 13.37 16.56 -17.64
C GLU A 361 12.08 15.86 -17.19
N ALA A 362 11.73 15.94 -15.90
CA ALA A 362 10.54 15.30 -15.35
C ALA A 362 9.28 15.70 -16.14
N ALA A 363 8.46 14.73 -16.52
CA ALA A 363 7.23 14.97 -17.28
C ALA A 363 6.18 15.68 -16.42
N ALA A 364 5.52 16.71 -16.96
CA ALA A 364 4.39 17.33 -16.28
C ALA A 364 3.23 16.32 -16.09
N LEU A 365 2.47 16.43 -14.99
CA LEU A 365 1.35 15.54 -14.69
C LEU A 365 0.36 15.42 -15.86
N SER A 366 0.00 16.54 -16.49
CA SER A 366 -0.92 16.54 -17.63
C SER A 366 -0.36 15.77 -18.83
N ARG A 367 0.94 15.91 -19.11
CA ARG A 367 1.59 15.19 -20.21
C ARG A 367 1.64 13.70 -19.91
N PHE A 368 2.06 13.32 -18.70
CA PHE A 368 2.10 11.91 -18.30
C PHE A 368 0.71 11.27 -18.33
N LEU A 369 -0.33 11.95 -17.82
CA LEU A 369 -1.72 11.49 -17.88
C LEU A 369 -2.13 11.11 -19.31
N LEU A 370 -1.92 12.04 -20.24
CA LEU A 370 -2.41 11.92 -21.60
C LEU A 370 -1.58 10.94 -22.43
N ASP A 371 -0.25 10.93 -22.27
CA ASP A 371 0.63 9.97 -22.94
C ASP A 371 0.34 8.54 -22.51
N GLU A 372 0.13 8.33 -21.20
CA GLU A 372 -0.17 7.00 -20.67
C GLU A 372 -1.52 6.50 -21.18
N LEU A 373 -2.57 7.34 -21.16
CA LEU A 373 -3.87 7.00 -21.76
C LEU A 373 -3.73 6.70 -23.25
N ALA A 374 -3.07 7.56 -24.01
CA ALA A 374 -2.87 7.37 -25.44
C ALA A 374 -2.12 6.08 -25.76
N SER A 375 -1.14 5.67 -24.93
CA SER A 375 -0.35 4.46 -25.13
C SER A 375 -1.15 3.16 -24.95
N ARG A 376 -2.28 3.20 -24.23
CA ARG A 376 -3.12 2.03 -23.94
C ARG A 376 -4.15 1.74 -25.03
N HIS A 377 -4.37 2.67 -25.96
CA HIS A 377 -5.43 2.60 -26.97
C HIS A 377 -4.92 2.89 -28.38
N ASN A 378 -5.52 2.26 -29.39
CA ASN A 378 -5.21 2.58 -30.79
C ASN A 378 -5.96 3.84 -31.25
N LEU A 379 -5.37 5.02 -31.07
CA LEU A 379 -6.02 6.28 -31.43
C LEU A 379 -6.24 6.47 -32.95
N GLY A 380 -5.66 5.62 -33.79
CA GLY A 380 -5.96 5.58 -35.23
C GLY A 380 -7.39 5.12 -35.54
N GLU A 381 -7.99 4.32 -34.66
CA GLU A 381 -9.32 3.74 -34.81
C GLU A 381 -10.36 4.49 -33.99
N ALA A 382 -11.61 4.53 -34.48
CA ALA A 382 -12.70 5.22 -33.78
C ALA A 382 -12.98 4.56 -32.41
N GLU A 383 -12.93 3.23 -32.37
CA GLU A 383 -13.08 2.39 -31.19
C GLU A 383 -11.99 2.69 -30.15
N GLY A 384 -10.73 2.83 -30.57
CA GLY A 384 -9.64 3.17 -29.67
C GLY A 384 -9.76 4.58 -29.09
N ARG A 385 -10.18 5.57 -29.89
CA ARG A 385 -10.47 6.93 -29.38
C ARG A 385 -11.64 6.95 -28.39
N ALA A 386 -12.70 6.19 -28.67
CA ALA A 386 -13.84 6.05 -27.76
C ALA A 386 -13.45 5.35 -26.45
N SER A 387 -12.65 4.30 -26.51
CA SER A 387 -12.13 3.57 -25.35
C SER A 387 -11.21 4.46 -24.49
N CYS A 388 -10.31 5.22 -25.12
CA CYS A 388 -9.46 6.19 -24.43
C CYS A 388 -10.29 7.24 -23.68
N LEU A 389 -11.34 7.78 -24.31
CA LEU A 389 -12.24 8.74 -23.67
C LEU A 389 -13.05 8.10 -22.52
N HIS A 390 -13.46 6.84 -22.67
CA HIS A 390 -14.16 6.09 -21.63
C HIS A 390 -13.28 5.91 -20.37
N GLU A 391 -12.01 5.56 -20.54
CA GLU A 391 -11.05 5.45 -19.43
C GLU A 391 -10.71 6.82 -18.80
N ALA A 392 -10.59 7.87 -19.62
CA ALA A 392 -10.24 9.20 -19.16
C ALA A 392 -11.36 9.89 -18.34
N GLY A 393 -12.63 9.70 -18.72
CA GLY A 393 -13.78 10.37 -18.12
C GLY A 393 -13.85 10.27 -16.58
N PRO A 394 -13.73 9.07 -15.98
CA PRO A 394 -13.65 8.89 -14.53
C PRO A 394 -12.51 9.68 -13.86
N LEU A 395 -11.35 9.75 -14.50
CA LEU A 395 -10.18 10.45 -13.96
C LEU A 395 -10.41 11.97 -13.99
N LEU A 396 -10.86 12.50 -15.13
CA LEU A 396 -11.15 13.93 -15.30
C LEU A 396 -12.25 14.40 -14.33
N ALA A 397 -13.24 13.56 -14.06
CA ALA A 397 -14.32 13.87 -13.12
C ALA A 397 -13.84 14.04 -11.67
N THR A 398 -12.67 13.49 -11.30
CA THR A 398 -12.09 13.71 -9.97
C THR A 398 -11.36 15.05 -9.84
N ILE A 399 -10.99 15.68 -10.96
CA ILE A 399 -10.25 16.93 -10.96
C ILE A 399 -11.20 18.09 -10.58
N PRO A 400 -10.87 18.91 -9.56
CA PRO A 400 -11.63 20.10 -9.25
C PRO A 400 -11.78 21.05 -10.44
N GLU A 401 -12.84 21.85 -10.46
CA GLU A 401 -13.01 22.90 -11.47
C GLU A 401 -11.87 23.94 -11.34
N CYS A 402 -10.96 23.94 -12.31
CA CYS A 402 -9.79 24.80 -12.37
C CYS A 402 -9.33 24.99 -13.82
N ALA A 403 -8.53 26.02 -14.09
CA ALA A 403 -8.03 26.28 -15.44
C ALA A 403 -7.17 25.11 -15.97
N LEU A 404 -6.41 24.44 -15.11
CA LEU A 404 -5.62 23.26 -15.49
C LEU A 404 -6.48 22.12 -16.04
N ARG A 405 -7.64 21.85 -15.41
CA ARG A 405 -8.58 20.83 -15.89
C ARG A 405 -9.04 21.12 -17.32
N LEU A 406 -9.44 22.37 -17.58
CA LEU A 406 -9.86 22.81 -18.91
C LEU A 406 -8.75 22.60 -19.97
N GLN A 407 -7.49 22.88 -19.62
CA GLN A 407 -6.36 22.63 -20.54
C GLN A 407 -6.15 21.14 -20.83
N ILE A 408 -6.28 20.28 -19.82
CA ILE A 408 -6.18 18.83 -19.97
C ILE A 408 -7.32 18.30 -20.86
N GLU A 409 -8.56 18.70 -20.60
CA GLU A 409 -9.73 18.31 -21.39
C GLU A 409 -9.57 18.73 -22.86
N ARG A 410 -9.03 19.93 -23.11
CA ARG A 410 -8.79 20.46 -24.46
C ARG A 410 -7.73 19.67 -25.23
N GLU A 411 -6.59 19.35 -24.62
CA GLU A 411 -5.56 18.53 -25.28
C GLU A 411 -6.07 17.10 -25.49
N LEU A 412 -6.81 16.51 -24.55
CA LEU A 412 -7.44 15.20 -24.75
C LEU A 412 -8.40 15.24 -25.95
N ALA A 413 -9.26 16.25 -26.06
CA ALA A 413 -10.16 16.42 -27.21
C ALA A 413 -9.39 16.47 -28.54
N ARG A 414 -8.24 17.16 -28.57
CA ARG A 414 -7.33 17.22 -29.71
C ARG A 414 -6.68 15.86 -30.04
N GLN A 415 -6.49 14.98 -29.06
CA GLN A 415 -5.98 13.62 -29.27
C GLN A 415 -7.06 12.63 -29.74
N VAL A 416 -8.29 12.75 -29.22
CA VAL A 416 -9.42 11.89 -29.60
C VAL A 416 -10.24 12.43 -30.78
N MET A 417 -9.78 13.50 -31.43
CA MET A 417 -10.40 14.13 -32.61
C MET A 417 -11.83 14.59 -32.37
N LEU A 418 -12.09 15.17 -31.19
CA LEU A 418 -13.35 15.81 -30.85
C LEU A 418 -13.19 17.33 -30.75
N THR A 419 -14.25 18.06 -31.05
CA THR A 419 -14.37 19.47 -30.67
C THR A 419 -14.54 19.60 -29.15
N PRO A 420 -14.17 20.75 -28.55
CA PRO A 420 -14.44 21.01 -27.12
C PRO A 420 -15.91 20.84 -26.74
N GLU A 421 -16.83 21.21 -27.63
CA GLU A 421 -18.27 21.08 -27.44
C GLU A 421 -18.71 19.61 -27.42
N GLU A 422 -18.20 18.78 -28.34
CA GLU A 422 -18.48 17.33 -28.36
C GLU A 422 -17.91 16.64 -27.11
N MET A 423 -16.68 16.99 -26.71
CA MET A 423 -16.06 16.49 -25.48
C MET A 423 -16.93 16.80 -24.25
N ALA A 424 -17.36 18.06 -24.09
CA ALA A 424 -18.21 18.47 -22.98
C ALA A 424 -19.54 17.70 -22.96
N GLN A 425 -20.16 17.46 -24.12
CA GLN A 425 -21.38 16.66 -24.22
C GLN A 425 -21.17 15.20 -23.79
N VAL A 426 -20.07 14.57 -24.21
CA VAL A 426 -19.77 13.19 -23.86
C VAL A 426 -19.50 13.05 -22.36
N LEU A 427 -18.66 13.92 -21.79
CA LEU A 427 -18.36 13.91 -20.34
C LEU A 427 -19.62 14.16 -19.50
N ALA A 428 -20.49 15.09 -19.91
CA ALA A 428 -21.76 15.34 -19.23
C ALA A 428 -22.72 14.14 -19.29
N ARG A 429 -22.73 13.37 -20.38
CA ARG A 429 -23.52 12.13 -20.49
C ARG A 429 -22.97 11.05 -19.57
N GLN A 430 -21.65 10.87 -19.51
CA GLN A 430 -21.00 9.90 -18.63
C GLN A 430 -21.24 10.20 -17.14
N GLN A 431 -21.25 11.48 -16.75
CA GLN A 431 -21.62 11.89 -15.38
C GLN A 431 -23.09 11.59 -15.06
N LYS A 432 -24.02 11.83 -16.00
CA LYS A 432 -25.45 11.53 -15.81
C LYS A 432 -25.74 10.03 -15.72
N SER A 433 -25.07 9.20 -16.50
CA SER A 433 -25.17 7.74 -16.37
C SER A 433 -24.58 7.19 -15.07
N ARG A 434 -23.80 8.01 -14.35
CA ARG A 434 -23.21 7.69 -13.04
C ARG A 434 -23.99 8.29 -11.85
N GLY A 435 -25.12 8.95 -12.08
CA GLY A 435 -26.04 9.38 -11.01
C GLY A 435 -26.65 8.17 -10.27
N PRO A 436 -27.20 8.34 -9.05
CA PRO A 436 -27.64 7.22 -8.24
C PRO A 436 -28.82 6.48 -8.90
N LEU A 437 -28.55 5.33 -9.50
CA LEU A 437 -29.55 4.30 -9.75
C LEU A 437 -29.86 3.58 -8.42
N ALA A 438 -30.44 4.31 -7.48
CA ALA A 438 -31.07 3.78 -6.28
C ALA A 438 -32.10 4.80 -5.77
N GLY A 439 -33.35 4.63 -6.18
CA GLY A 439 -34.48 5.41 -5.66
C GLY A 439 -35.54 5.74 -6.70
N ASN A 440 -36.65 5.01 -6.64
CA ASN A 440 -37.95 5.32 -7.24
C ASN A 440 -38.12 5.12 -8.76
N ALA A 441 -38.44 3.88 -9.13
CA ALA A 441 -39.44 3.59 -10.17
C ALA A 441 -39.99 2.16 -10.02
N MET A 442 -40.75 1.90 -8.94
CA MET A 442 -41.78 0.84 -8.96
C MET A 442 -43.00 1.36 -8.20
N GLY A 443 -43.99 1.78 -8.98
CA GLY A 443 -45.24 2.36 -8.48
C GLY A 443 -46.10 2.90 -9.62
N ALA A 444 -46.31 2.10 -10.67
CA ALA A 444 -47.42 2.26 -11.60
C ALA A 444 -47.60 0.96 -12.40
N GLU A 445 -48.60 0.17 -12.03
CA GLU A 445 -49.10 -0.95 -12.83
C GLU A 445 -49.59 -0.48 -14.20
N PRO A 446 -49.29 -1.19 -15.29
CA PRO A 446 -50.09 -1.13 -16.50
C PRO A 446 -51.20 -2.20 -16.47
N PRO A 447 -52.41 -1.90 -16.97
CA PRO A 447 -53.54 -2.82 -16.89
C PRO A 447 -53.39 -3.98 -17.89
N ALA A 448 -53.79 -5.16 -17.42
CA ALA A 448 -53.90 -6.38 -18.22
C ALA A 448 -54.98 -6.26 -19.30
N GLN A 449 -54.64 -6.57 -20.55
CA GLN A 449 -55.60 -7.00 -21.56
C GLN A 449 -54.89 -7.83 -22.65
N ALA A 450 -55.19 -9.13 -22.67
CA ALA A 450 -54.93 -9.99 -23.82
C ALA A 450 -55.98 -9.73 -24.92
N PRO A 451 -55.64 -10.02 -26.18
CA PRO A 451 -56.50 -10.95 -26.89
C PRO A 451 -55.73 -12.02 -27.68
N ALA A 452 -56.48 -13.08 -27.99
CA ALA A 452 -56.01 -14.35 -28.48
C ALA A 452 -56.11 -14.50 -30.02
N VAL A 453 -55.39 -15.51 -30.51
CA VAL A 453 -55.59 -16.30 -31.75
C VAL A 453 -55.38 -15.61 -33.10
N ARG A 454 -54.44 -16.16 -33.90
CA ARG A 454 -54.71 -16.78 -35.23
C ARG A 454 -53.50 -17.56 -35.76
N LYS A 455 -53.76 -18.81 -36.19
CA LYS A 455 -52.89 -19.68 -36.99
C LYS A 455 -52.90 -19.24 -38.46
N ALA A 456 -51.76 -19.36 -39.16
CA ALA A 456 -51.71 -19.67 -40.59
C ALA A 456 -50.33 -20.22 -41.03
N ALA A 457 -50.33 -21.51 -41.35
CA ALA A 457 -49.77 -22.21 -42.53
C ALA A 457 -48.46 -21.79 -43.26
N VAL A 458 -47.57 -22.79 -43.35
CA VAL A 458 -46.90 -23.40 -44.54
C VAL A 458 -45.73 -22.69 -45.24
N GLY A 459 -44.61 -23.42 -45.32
CA GLY A 459 -43.54 -23.25 -46.31
C GLY A 459 -42.47 -24.34 -46.15
N ASP A 460 -42.43 -25.25 -47.10
CA ASP A 460 -41.74 -26.54 -47.19
C ASP A 460 -40.23 -26.46 -47.53
N GLY A 461 -39.49 -27.56 -47.33
CA GLY A 461 -38.27 -27.85 -48.12
C GLY A 461 -37.07 -28.51 -47.41
N GLY A 462 -37.08 -29.85 -47.33
CA GLY A 462 -35.98 -30.83 -47.53
C GLY A 462 -34.63 -30.67 -46.80
N GLY A 463 -33.89 -31.70 -46.38
CA GLY A 463 -33.87 -33.16 -46.55
C GLY A 463 -32.51 -33.61 -45.96
N ALA A 464 -32.47 -34.60 -45.07
CA ALA A 464 -31.85 -35.93 -45.27
C ALA A 464 -30.33 -35.94 -45.59
N ARG A 465 -29.44 -36.79 -45.07
CA ARG A 465 -29.45 -37.94 -44.14
C ARG A 465 -28.00 -38.48 -44.07
N ASP A 466 -27.69 -39.23 -43.01
CA ASP A 466 -26.87 -40.46 -42.92
C ASP A 466 -25.37 -40.43 -43.35
N SER A 467 -24.34 -40.90 -42.63
CA SER A 467 -24.07 -41.92 -41.58
C SER A 467 -23.33 -43.18 -42.09
N TYR A 468 -22.23 -43.52 -41.37
CA TYR A 468 -21.66 -44.85 -41.09
C TYR A 468 -20.84 -45.67 -42.14
N ALA A 469 -19.65 -46.13 -41.68
CA ALA A 469 -19.21 -47.54 -41.50
C ALA A 469 -17.91 -48.03 -42.20
N GLY A 470 -17.17 -48.87 -41.44
CA GLY A 470 -16.34 -50.02 -41.90
C GLY A 470 -14.83 -49.77 -42.03
N GLU A 471 -13.95 -50.19 -41.11
CA GLU A 471 -13.37 -51.55 -40.89
C GLU A 471 -12.39 -52.02 -41.99
N GLU A 472 -11.14 -52.32 -41.61
CA GLU A 472 -10.44 -53.63 -41.76
C GLU A 472 -8.93 -53.54 -41.43
N GLY A 473 -8.36 -54.63 -40.90
CA GLY A 473 -7.09 -54.69 -40.14
C GLY A 473 -5.80 -55.08 -40.89
N PRO A 474 -4.66 -55.27 -40.15
CA PRO A 474 -3.29 -55.26 -40.71
C PRO A 474 -2.41 -56.53 -40.47
N PRO A 475 -1.39 -56.75 -41.31
CA PRO A 475 -0.17 -57.52 -40.96
C PRO A 475 1.12 -56.69 -41.25
N SER A 476 2.36 -56.99 -40.85
CA SER A 476 3.04 -58.12 -40.18
C SER A 476 4.47 -57.67 -39.83
N TRP A 477 5.13 -58.46 -38.99
CA TRP A 477 6.45 -58.32 -38.38
C TRP A 477 7.60 -58.73 -39.30
N GLU A 478 8.82 -58.22 -39.07
CA GLU A 478 10.09 -58.99 -39.20
C GLU A 478 11.31 -58.21 -38.64
N HIS A 479 12.05 -58.87 -37.72
CA HIS A 479 13.52 -59.03 -37.57
C HIS A 479 14.49 -57.83 -37.81
N ASP A 480 15.59 -57.59 -37.08
CA ASP A 480 16.53 -58.46 -36.35
C ASP A 480 17.58 -57.63 -35.55
N GLY A 481 18.24 -58.26 -34.57
CA GLY A 481 19.67 -58.03 -34.26
C GLY A 481 20.04 -57.00 -33.17
N HIS A 482 20.19 -57.35 -31.88
CA HIS A 482 21.31 -58.03 -31.20
C HIS A 482 22.45 -57.12 -30.66
N PHE A 483 22.80 -57.43 -29.39
CA PHE A 483 24.03 -57.16 -28.62
C PHE A 483 24.17 -55.88 -27.75
N ALA A 484 24.17 -56.15 -26.43
CA ALA A 484 24.59 -55.33 -25.29
C ALA A 484 26.05 -55.74 -24.89
N PRO A 485 26.61 -55.45 -23.68
CA PRO A 485 26.27 -54.50 -22.61
C PRO A 485 27.53 -53.80 -21.99
N ASP A 486 27.31 -53.20 -20.80
CA ASP A 486 28.26 -52.82 -19.74
C ASP A 486 29.01 -51.48 -19.92
N GLY A 487 29.11 -50.59 -18.93
CA GLY A 487 28.81 -50.65 -17.50
C GLY A 487 29.82 -49.78 -16.75
N TYR A 488 29.39 -49.19 -15.63
CA TYR A 488 30.21 -48.64 -14.54
C TYR A 488 30.63 -47.15 -14.57
N GLN A 489 30.01 -46.38 -13.66
CA GLN A 489 30.50 -45.20 -12.91
C GLN A 489 31.22 -45.70 -11.62
N PRO A 490 32.02 -44.94 -10.84
CA PRO A 490 31.66 -43.61 -10.31
C PRO A 490 32.80 -42.67 -9.81
N ASP A 491 32.35 -41.61 -9.09
CA ASP A 491 33.01 -40.76 -8.08
C ASP A 491 33.73 -39.46 -8.56
N TYR A 492 34.45 -38.81 -7.63
CA TYR A 492 34.61 -37.34 -7.51
C TYR A 492 36.07 -36.89 -7.33
N ASP A 493 36.34 -35.57 -7.42
CA ASP A 493 37.06 -34.80 -6.38
C ASP A 493 37.10 -33.27 -6.67
N VAL A 494 37.35 -32.49 -5.61
CA VAL A 494 37.15 -31.04 -5.46
C VAL A 494 38.50 -30.28 -5.38
N GLU A 495 38.47 -28.97 -5.75
CA GLU A 495 39.40 -27.86 -5.44
C GLU A 495 40.65 -27.61 -6.33
N PRO A 496 41.27 -26.39 -6.39
CA PRO A 496 40.92 -25.07 -5.83
C PRO A 496 40.96 -23.89 -6.88
N TYR A 497 40.93 -22.65 -6.37
CA TYR A 497 41.08 -21.31 -7.01
C TYR A 497 42.55 -20.89 -7.27
N VAL A 498 42.80 -20.05 -8.31
CA VAL A 498 43.86 -19.01 -8.30
C VAL A 498 43.50 -17.80 -9.21
N ASP A 499 43.96 -16.63 -8.77
CA ASP A 499 43.71 -15.24 -9.19
C ASP A 499 44.29 -14.75 -10.55
N MET A 500 43.73 -13.60 -10.99
CA MET A 500 44.32 -12.45 -11.72
C MET A 500 43.92 -12.15 -13.20
N ASP A 501 43.16 -11.06 -13.34
CA ASP A 501 43.01 -10.06 -14.44
C ASP A 501 44.36 -9.45 -14.94
N PRO A 502 44.45 -8.49 -15.92
CA PRO A 502 43.48 -7.90 -16.89
C PRO A 502 44.06 -7.69 -18.34
N TYR A 503 43.34 -6.90 -19.18
CA TYR A 503 43.59 -6.38 -20.56
C TYR A 503 43.04 -7.30 -21.67
N GLY A 504 42.24 -6.89 -22.65
CA GLY A 504 41.89 -5.60 -23.25
C GLY A 504 41.87 -5.80 -24.78
N GLY A 505 40.88 -5.29 -25.51
CA GLY A 505 40.97 -5.14 -26.97
C GLY A 505 39.73 -5.51 -27.80
N ASP A 506 39.27 -4.51 -28.56
CA ASP A 506 38.15 -4.47 -29.51
C ASP A 506 38.18 -5.52 -30.63
N SER A 507 37.00 -5.82 -31.21
CA SER A 507 36.79 -5.62 -32.66
C SER A 507 35.32 -5.76 -33.08
N GLN A 508 34.99 -4.96 -34.08
CA GLN A 508 33.70 -4.67 -34.68
C GLN A 508 33.27 -5.67 -35.77
N GLN A 509 31.94 -5.78 -35.91
CA GLN A 509 31.12 -5.74 -37.14
C GLN A 509 31.03 -6.88 -38.18
N HIS A 510 29.79 -6.92 -38.72
CA HIS A 510 29.25 -7.56 -39.92
C HIS A 510 28.76 -9.01 -39.74
N GLY A 511 27.55 -9.39 -40.15
CA GLY A 511 26.48 -8.73 -40.87
C GLY A 511 25.34 -9.73 -41.11
N GLU A 512 24.11 -9.25 -41.06
CA GLU A 512 22.88 -9.86 -41.62
C GLU A 512 23.04 -10.20 -43.13
N PRO A 513 22.15 -10.97 -43.81
CA PRO A 513 20.69 -10.98 -43.58
C PRO A 513 19.89 -12.29 -43.85
N GLY A 514 18.65 -12.28 -43.33
CA GLY A 514 17.47 -12.54 -44.17
C GLY A 514 16.68 -13.83 -43.94
N GLY A 515 15.38 -13.67 -43.67
CA GLY A 515 14.37 -14.38 -44.46
C GLY A 515 13.41 -15.36 -43.77
N ARG A 516 12.30 -14.80 -43.27
CA ARG A 516 10.89 -15.21 -43.49
C ARG A 516 10.38 -16.63 -43.11
N GLN A 517 9.31 -16.56 -42.29
CA GLN A 517 8.00 -17.25 -42.42
C GLN A 517 7.86 -18.74 -42.03
N GLY A 518 6.86 -18.99 -41.16
CA GLY A 518 5.85 -20.01 -41.47
C GLY A 518 5.46 -20.99 -40.37
N ARG A 519 4.41 -20.63 -39.61
CA ARG A 519 3.27 -21.46 -39.15
C ARG A 519 3.54 -22.90 -38.62
N GLY A 520 3.33 -23.05 -37.32
CA GLY A 520 2.29 -23.88 -36.70
C GLY A 520 2.24 -25.39 -36.96
N ALA A 521 2.33 -26.17 -35.88
CA ALA A 521 1.47 -27.34 -35.68
C ALA A 521 1.50 -27.81 -34.21
N LYS A 522 0.32 -28.22 -33.76
CA LYS A 522 0.00 -28.89 -32.50
C LYS A 522 0.75 -30.22 -32.38
N ASN A 523 0.94 -30.69 -31.16
CA ASN A 523 0.61 -32.06 -30.78
C ASN A 523 0.49 -32.18 -29.25
N GLU A 524 -0.75 -32.44 -28.81
CA GLU A 524 -1.04 -33.16 -27.57
C GLU A 524 -0.54 -34.61 -27.69
N TRP A 525 -0.10 -35.20 -26.57
CA TRP A 525 -0.46 -36.60 -26.34
C TRP A 525 -0.80 -36.89 -24.89
N LYS A 526 -1.82 -37.73 -24.75
CA LYS A 526 -2.62 -38.11 -23.59
C LYS A 526 -2.13 -39.44 -23.00
N GLY A 527 -2.52 -39.71 -21.75
CA GLY A 527 -2.77 -41.06 -21.22
C GLY A 527 -3.16 -40.98 -19.74
N LYS A 528 -4.45 -40.92 -19.38
CA LYS A 528 -5.42 -42.02 -19.12
C LYS A 528 -5.19 -42.79 -17.81
N GLY A 529 -6.25 -42.82 -16.98
CA GLY A 529 -6.42 -43.76 -15.87
C GLY A 529 -7.77 -43.53 -15.16
N ASP A 530 -8.75 -44.35 -15.51
CA ASP A 530 -10.16 -44.30 -15.11
C ASP A 530 -10.43 -44.56 -13.62
N TRP A 531 -11.44 -43.89 -13.03
CA TRP A 531 -12.32 -44.57 -12.06
C TRP A 531 -13.76 -44.05 -12.09
N LYS A 532 -14.72 -45.00 -12.11
CA LYS A 532 -16.16 -44.81 -12.32
C LYS A 532 -16.88 -44.38 -11.05
N GLY A 533 -17.81 -43.44 -11.20
CA GLY A 533 -18.72 -43.00 -10.14
C GLY A 533 -19.82 -44.01 -9.80
N LYS A 534 -20.25 -43.93 -8.53
CA LYS A 534 -21.58 -44.28 -8.03
C LYS A 534 -21.75 -43.66 -6.65
N GLY A 535 -22.81 -42.86 -6.46
CA GLY A 535 -23.19 -42.34 -5.15
C GLY A 535 -24.15 -41.16 -5.23
N ASP A 536 -25.39 -41.40 -5.67
CA ASP A 536 -26.50 -40.46 -5.55
C ASP A 536 -26.72 -40.05 -4.09
N TRP A 537 -26.51 -38.78 -3.75
CA TRP A 537 -26.99 -38.23 -2.48
C TRP A 537 -28.40 -37.66 -2.67
N LYS A 538 -29.40 -38.53 -2.47
CA LYS A 538 -30.80 -38.13 -2.33
C LYS A 538 -31.03 -37.53 -0.96
N GLY A 539 -31.52 -36.29 -0.95
CA GLY A 539 -31.96 -35.61 0.26
C GLY A 539 -33.03 -36.37 1.03
N LYS A 540 -32.88 -36.38 2.36
CA LYS A 540 -33.96 -36.55 3.33
C LYS A 540 -33.57 -35.89 4.65
N GLY A 541 -34.48 -35.05 5.15
CA GLY A 541 -34.68 -34.87 6.59
C GLY A 541 -34.35 -33.49 7.11
N LYS A 542 -35.40 -32.68 7.33
CA LYS A 542 -35.42 -31.64 8.36
C LYS A 542 -35.00 -32.28 9.68
N GLY A 543 -33.78 -32.02 10.13
CA GLY A 543 -33.32 -32.35 11.48
C GLY A 543 -33.10 -31.06 12.23
N ASP A 544 -33.81 -30.88 13.35
CA ASP A 544 -33.53 -29.84 14.34
C ASP A 544 -32.09 -30.00 14.84
N TRP A 545 -31.19 -29.11 14.42
CA TRP A 545 -29.83 -29.05 14.94
C TRP A 545 -29.82 -28.22 16.23
N LYS A 546 -30.16 -28.85 17.34
CA LYS A 546 -29.83 -28.31 18.67
C LYS A 546 -28.33 -28.45 18.89
N GLY A 547 -27.63 -27.31 18.91
CA GLY A 547 -26.21 -27.22 19.20
C GLY A 547 -25.82 -27.90 20.52
N ARG A 548 -24.71 -28.61 20.49
CA ARG A 548 -24.02 -29.13 21.67
C ARG A 548 -23.44 -27.93 22.42
N ARG A 549 -24.14 -27.46 23.47
CA ARG A 549 -23.60 -26.51 24.44
C ARG A 549 -22.57 -27.23 25.29
N ASP A 550 -21.31 -26.83 25.18
CA ASP A 550 -20.36 -27.04 26.27
C ASP A 550 -20.78 -26.11 27.42
N GLU A 551 -21.41 -26.69 28.43
CA GLU A 551 -21.73 -26.02 29.69
C GLU A 551 -20.43 -25.80 30.48
N GLY A 552 -19.87 -24.61 30.32
CA GLY A 552 -18.85 -24.06 31.20
C GLY A 552 -19.19 -22.60 31.47
N GLU A 553 -19.81 -22.34 32.63
CA GLU A 553 -20.09 -21.01 33.14
C GLU A 553 -18.87 -20.09 32.97
N ARG A 554 -18.99 -19.05 32.15
CA ARG A 554 -18.11 -17.88 32.20
C ARG A 554 -18.85 -16.66 31.68
N GLY A 555 -18.87 -15.65 32.53
CA GLY A 555 -19.61 -14.41 32.37
C GLY A 555 -19.26 -13.62 31.11
N PHE A 556 -20.24 -12.81 30.76
CA PHE A 556 -20.21 -11.79 29.73
C PHE A 556 -19.19 -10.70 30.08
N GLU A 557 -17.99 -10.72 29.48
CA GLU A 557 -17.10 -9.57 29.29
C GLU A 557 -15.87 -9.99 28.46
N GLY A 558 -15.75 -9.44 27.25
CA GLY A 558 -14.58 -9.63 26.38
C GLY A 558 -14.99 -9.79 24.93
N ARG A 559 -14.80 -8.76 24.11
CA ARG A 559 -14.84 -8.90 22.65
C ARG A 559 -13.76 -9.92 22.26
N ARG A 560 -14.16 -11.14 21.86
CA ARG A 560 -13.25 -12.05 21.17
C ARG A 560 -12.72 -11.33 19.93
N THR A 561 -11.41 -11.09 19.91
CA THR A 561 -10.73 -10.51 18.75
C THR A 561 -10.73 -11.55 17.63
N MET A 562 -11.46 -11.27 16.56
CA MET A 562 -11.50 -12.12 15.36
C MET A 562 -10.11 -12.14 14.71
N PRO A 563 -9.53 -13.32 14.39
CA PRO A 563 -8.26 -13.43 13.68
C PRO A 563 -8.28 -12.65 12.36
N SER A 564 -7.15 -12.05 11.98
CA SER A 564 -7.03 -11.14 10.83
C SER A 564 -7.43 -11.80 9.50
N LEU A 565 -7.15 -13.09 9.34
CA LEU A 565 -7.52 -13.86 8.15
C LEU A 565 -9.03 -14.14 8.06
N ALA A 566 -9.64 -14.60 9.15
CA ALA A 566 -11.09 -14.82 9.21
C ALA A 566 -11.85 -13.52 8.90
N ARG A 567 -11.38 -12.39 9.44
CA ARG A 567 -11.92 -11.07 9.14
C ARG A 567 -11.77 -10.71 7.65
N LYS A 568 -10.58 -10.92 7.07
CA LYS A 568 -10.33 -10.63 5.64
C LYS A 568 -11.28 -11.45 4.75
N LEU A 569 -11.45 -12.74 5.01
CA LEU A 569 -12.32 -13.63 4.24
C LEU A 569 -13.80 -13.27 4.39
N LEU A 570 -14.25 -12.91 5.59
CA LEU A 570 -15.62 -12.41 5.81
C LEU A 570 -15.87 -11.13 5.03
N CYS A 571 -14.97 -10.14 5.09
CA CYS A 571 -15.10 -8.92 4.30
C CYS A 571 -15.15 -9.22 2.79
N LEU A 572 -14.28 -10.12 2.31
CA LEU A 572 -14.22 -10.51 0.90
C LEU A 572 -15.54 -11.14 0.42
N LEU A 573 -16.12 -12.07 1.19
CA LEU A 573 -17.42 -12.68 0.88
C LEU A 573 -18.60 -11.70 0.94
N LEU A 574 -18.52 -10.70 1.83
CA LEU A 574 -19.58 -9.71 1.98
C LEU A 574 -19.53 -8.63 0.90
N ALA A 575 -18.33 -8.31 0.39
CA ALA A 575 -18.13 -7.43 -0.77
C ALA A 575 -18.46 -8.16 -2.08
N HIS A 576 -18.10 -9.44 -2.19
CA HIS A 576 -18.23 -10.28 -3.38
C HIS A 576 -19.03 -11.57 -3.08
N PRO A 577 -20.35 -11.46 -2.88
CA PRO A 577 -21.23 -12.59 -2.54
C PRO A 577 -21.29 -13.67 -3.62
N GLU A 578 -20.98 -13.35 -4.88
CA GLU A 578 -20.88 -14.28 -6.01
C GLU A 578 -19.80 -15.36 -5.82
N LEU A 579 -18.82 -15.12 -4.95
CA LEU A 579 -17.80 -16.12 -4.62
C LEU A 579 -18.40 -17.38 -3.99
N VAL A 580 -19.56 -17.25 -3.35
CA VAL A 580 -20.29 -18.37 -2.73
C VAL A 580 -20.87 -19.32 -3.79
N ASP A 581 -21.19 -18.80 -4.98
CA ASP A 581 -21.85 -19.57 -6.04
C ASP A 581 -20.90 -20.56 -6.74
N GLY A 582 -19.59 -20.32 -6.66
CA GLY A 582 -18.54 -21.18 -7.22
C GLY A 582 -17.91 -22.17 -6.23
N MET A 583 -18.42 -22.26 -4.99
CA MET A 583 -17.77 -23.05 -3.94
C MET A 583 -18.06 -24.54 -4.07
N GLY A 584 -17.01 -25.34 -4.24
CA GLY A 584 -17.09 -26.81 -4.22
C GLY A 584 -16.78 -27.40 -2.84
N ASP A 585 -17.12 -28.68 -2.65
CA ASP A 585 -16.90 -29.43 -1.39
C ASP A 585 -15.45 -29.39 -0.88
N GLN A 586 -14.47 -29.38 -1.80
CA GLN A 586 -13.04 -29.30 -1.45
C GLN A 586 -12.66 -27.99 -0.77
N GLN A 587 -13.30 -26.86 -1.13
CA GLN A 587 -13.00 -25.56 -0.53
C GLN A 587 -13.60 -25.44 0.86
N LEU A 588 -14.79 -26.02 1.07
CA LEU A 588 -15.42 -26.11 2.39
C LEU A 588 -14.59 -26.99 3.34
N GLU A 589 -14.05 -28.11 2.84
CA GLU A 589 -13.18 -28.98 3.64
C GLU A 589 -11.90 -28.27 4.11
N VAL A 590 -11.30 -27.42 3.26
CA VAL A 590 -10.13 -26.60 3.65
C VAL A 590 -10.49 -25.61 4.76
N ILE A 591 -11.68 -25.00 4.69
CA ILE A 591 -12.16 -24.06 5.71
C ILE A 591 -12.47 -24.80 7.02
N ASP A 592 -13.08 -25.98 6.95
CA ASP A 592 -13.44 -26.80 8.13
C ASP A 592 -12.23 -27.27 8.94
N ARG A 593 -11.07 -27.42 8.30
CA ARG A 593 -9.84 -27.83 8.98
C ARG A 593 -9.23 -26.74 9.86
N ASP A 594 -9.60 -25.47 9.67
CA ASP A 594 -9.11 -24.36 10.48
C ASP A 594 -10.18 -23.93 11.51
N PRO A 595 -9.97 -24.17 12.82
CA PRO A 595 -10.94 -23.84 13.87
C PRO A 595 -11.21 -22.33 13.98
N HIS A 596 -10.34 -21.48 13.43
CA HIS A 596 -10.51 -20.02 13.46
C HIS A 596 -11.43 -19.50 12.34
N LEU A 597 -11.81 -20.34 11.38
CA LEU A 597 -12.65 -19.96 10.24
C LEU A 597 -14.14 -20.32 10.40
N GLY A 598 -14.57 -20.72 11.61
CA GLY A 598 -15.96 -21.09 11.88
C GLY A 598 -16.98 -20.05 11.41
N LEU A 599 -16.72 -18.76 11.65
CA LEU A 599 -17.61 -17.67 11.20
C LEU A 599 -17.65 -17.52 9.67
N VAL A 600 -16.54 -17.80 8.97
CA VAL A 600 -16.48 -17.76 7.50
C VAL A 600 -17.37 -18.88 6.94
N ARG A 601 -17.26 -20.09 7.49
CA ARG A 601 -18.13 -21.21 7.14
C ARG A 601 -19.60 -20.90 7.42
N ASP A 602 -19.91 -20.40 8.61
CA ASP A 602 -21.28 -20.11 8.99
C ASP A 602 -21.91 -19.06 8.04
N LEU A 603 -21.11 -18.07 7.59
CA LEU A 603 -21.53 -17.11 6.57
C LEU A 603 -21.82 -17.78 5.22
N ILE A 604 -20.92 -18.64 4.74
CA ILE A 604 -21.09 -19.36 3.47
C ILE A 604 -22.36 -20.21 3.51
N MET A 605 -22.53 -20.99 4.57
CA MET A 605 -23.70 -21.86 4.76
C MET A 605 -24.99 -21.04 4.81
N LEU A 606 -24.99 -19.92 5.55
CA LEU A 606 -26.13 -19.02 5.62
C LEU A 606 -26.48 -18.43 4.24
N ALA A 607 -25.47 -17.97 3.49
CA ALA A 607 -25.66 -17.41 2.14
C ALA A 607 -26.18 -18.46 1.14
N GLN A 608 -25.72 -19.71 1.24
CA GLN A 608 -26.20 -20.82 0.42
C GLN A 608 -27.63 -21.24 0.78
N SER A 609 -27.94 -21.36 2.08
CA SER A 609 -29.26 -21.83 2.53
C SER A 609 -30.36 -20.79 2.39
N SER A 610 -30.04 -19.51 2.56
CA SER A 610 -31.01 -18.40 2.47
C SER A 610 -31.11 -17.79 1.07
N GLY A 611 -30.10 -17.99 0.22
CA GLY A 611 -29.98 -17.27 -1.05
C GLY A 611 -29.64 -15.78 -0.88
N ALA A 612 -29.33 -15.31 0.34
CA ALA A 612 -28.98 -13.93 0.59
C ALA A 612 -27.64 -13.57 -0.09
N ARG A 613 -27.61 -12.39 -0.74
CA ARG A 613 -26.44 -11.88 -1.48
C ARG A 613 -26.06 -10.45 -1.07
N HIS A 614 -26.58 -9.96 0.05
CA HIS A 614 -26.13 -8.68 0.60
C HIS A 614 -26.24 -8.69 2.12
N VAL A 615 -25.43 -7.85 2.78
CA VAL A 615 -25.31 -7.80 4.25
C VAL A 615 -26.67 -7.63 4.94
N GLY A 616 -27.57 -6.82 4.38
CA GLY A 616 -28.93 -6.64 4.90
C GLY A 616 -29.74 -7.94 4.97
N ALA A 617 -29.80 -8.69 3.87
CA ALA A 617 -30.53 -9.97 3.81
C ALA A 617 -29.85 -11.06 4.65
N LEU A 618 -28.51 -11.04 4.74
CA LEU A 618 -27.76 -11.93 5.62
C LEU A 618 -28.05 -11.64 7.11
N LEU A 619 -28.20 -10.38 7.50
CA LEU A 619 -28.60 -9.99 8.85
C LEU A 619 -30.04 -10.39 9.19
N GLU A 620 -30.94 -10.36 8.21
CA GLU A 620 -32.32 -10.84 8.38
C GLU A 620 -32.41 -12.37 8.46
N ALA A 621 -31.53 -13.07 7.75
CA ALA A 621 -31.46 -14.54 7.76
C ALA A 621 -30.69 -15.11 8.96
N ALA A 622 -29.76 -14.36 9.55
CA ALA A 622 -28.95 -14.79 10.68
C ALA A 622 -29.74 -14.75 12.00
N ASP A 623 -29.50 -15.73 12.87
CA ASP A 623 -30.10 -15.75 14.21
C ASP A 623 -29.52 -14.61 15.07
N ALA A 624 -30.38 -13.83 15.73
CA ALA A 624 -30.02 -12.58 16.40
C ALA A 624 -29.02 -12.77 17.55
N ASP A 625 -29.00 -13.97 18.14
CA ASP A 625 -28.11 -14.36 19.23
C ASP A 625 -26.84 -15.08 18.75
N SER A 626 -26.63 -15.22 17.43
CA SER A 626 -25.45 -15.88 16.87
C SER A 626 -24.20 -14.99 16.85
N ASP A 627 -23.03 -15.60 17.02
CA ASP A 627 -21.74 -14.91 16.87
C ASP A 627 -21.58 -14.31 15.45
N LEU A 628 -22.16 -14.96 14.45
CA LEU A 628 -22.20 -14.47 13.07
C LEU A 628 -23.01 -13.17 12.94
N TYR A 629 -24.17 -13.08 13.59
CA TYR A 629 -24.99 -11.86 13.58
C TYR A 629 -24.24 -10.67 14.21
N VAL A 630 -23.55 -10.89 15.34
CA VAL A 630 -22.72 -9.87 15.98
C VAL A 630 -21.56 -9.42 15.06
N ALA A 631 -20.91 -10.37 14.40
CA ALA A 631 -19.84 -10.09 13.43
C ALA A 631 -20.34 -9.27 12.23
N LEU A 632 -21.45 -9.68 11.60
CA LEU A 632 -22.05 -8.98 10.46
C LEU A 632 -22.44 -7.53 10.80
N LYS A 633 -22.98 -7.31 11.99
CA LYS A 633 -23.35 -5.96 12.46
C LYS A 633 -22.11 -5.06 12.65
N GLY A 634 -20.99 -5.62 13.10
CA GLY A 634 -19.73 -4.91 13.26
C GLY A 634 -19.03 -4.59 11.94
N LEU A 635 -19.13 -5.48 10.94
CA LEU A 635 -18.46 -5.33 9.64
C LEU A 635 -19.23 -4.43 8.65
N ARG A 636 -20.50 -4.11 8.92
CA ARG A 636 -21.36 -3.27 8.05
C ARG A 636 -20.72 -1.92 7.67
N ALA A 637 -20.02 -1.28 8.61
CA ALA A 637 -19.37 0.01 8.36
C ALA A 637 -18.09 -0.11 7.53
N GLU A 638 -17.41 -1.25 7.57
CA GLU A 638 -16.14 -1.49 6.86
C GLU A 638 -16.36 -1.86 5.40
N ILE A 639 -17.43 -2.59 5.10
CA ILE A 639 -17.79 -2.98 3.72
C ILE A 639 -18.17 -1.74 2.89
N LEU A 640 -18.85 -0.76 3.50
CA LEU A 640 -19.16 0.51 2.86
C LEU A 640 -17.92 1.38 2.55
N ALA A 641 -16.77 1.02 3.12
CA ALA A 641 -15.50 1.73 2.96
C ALA A 641 -14.47 0.94 2.11
N GLN A 642 -14.80 -0.27 1.66
CA GLN A 642 -13.92 -1.07 0.80
C GLN A 642 -14.17 -0.75 -0.69
N GLU A 643 -13.10 -0.55 -1.45
CA GLU A 643 -13.15 -0.44 -2.91
C GLU A 643 -13.21 -1.84 -3.54
N ASP A 644 -13.93 -1.97 -4.67
CA ASP A 644 -14.04 -3.22 -5.43
C ASP A 644 -12.65 -3.76 -5.82
N LEU A 645 -12.39 -5.02 -5.47
CA LEU A 645 -11.18 -5.74 -5.91
C LEU A 645 -11.36 -6.17 -7.37
N PRO A 646 -10.33 -6.10 -8.23
CA PRO A 646 -10.45 -6.46 -9.65
C PRO A 646 -10.49 -7.98 -9.88
N GLU A 647 -9.97 -8.77 -8.94
CA GLU A 647 -9.75 -10.21 -9.07
C GLU A 647 -10.19 -10.98 -7.80
N PRO A 648 -11.42 -10.81 -7.29
CA PRO A 648 -11.84 -11.32 -5.99
C PRO A 648 -11.75 -12.86 -5.89
N GLN A 649 -11.98 -13.56 -7.00
CA GLN A 649 -11.83 -15.02 -7.08
C GLN A 649 -10.38 -15.46 -6.94
N VAL A 650 -9.41 -14.68 -7.45
CA VAL A 650 -7.98 -14.98 -7.34
C VAL A 650 -7.52 -14.81 -5.89
N GLU A 651 -7.92 -13.70 -5.25
CA GLU A 651 -7.64 -13.45 -3.82
C GLU A 651 -8.26 -14.52 -2.92
N TRP A 652 -9.49 -14.95 -3.21
CA TRP A 652 -10.16 -16.04 -2.49
C TRP A 652 -9.37 -17.36 -2.61
N ASN A 653 -8.99 -17.73 -3.84
CA ASN A 653 -8.26 -18.96 -4.11
C ASN A 653 -6.85 -18.95 -3.51
N ASP A 654 -6.15 -17.81 -3.52
CA ASP A 654 -4.84 -17.66 -2.89
C ASP A 654 -4.93 -17.75 -1.36
N ALA A 655 -5.96 -17.16 -0.76
CA ALA A 655 -6.19 -17.26 0.68
C ALA A 655 -6.46 -18.72 1.13
N LEU A 656 -7.35 -19.44 0.43
CA LEU A 656 -7.60 -20.86 0.71
C LEU A 656 -6.35 -21.72 0.52
N ARG A 657 -5.55 -21.45 -0.50
CA ARG A 657 -4.29 -22.16 -0.74
C ARG A 657 -3.30 -21.97 0.41
N ARG A 658 -3.18 -20.75 0.96
CA ARG A 658 -2.30 -20.48 2.10
C ARG A 658 -2.76 -21.21 3.36
N ILE A 659 -4.08 -21.30 3.58
CA ILE A 659 -4.67 -22.07 4.67
C ILE A 659 -4.31 -23.55 4.49
N GLU A 660 -4.58 -24.12 3.30
CA GLU A 660 -4.27 -25.52 3.01
C GLU A 660 -2.78 -25.83 3.16
N TYR A 661 -1.91 -24.93 2.68
CA TYR A 661 -0.47 -25.03 2.82
C TYR A 661 -0.04 -25.09 4.29
N GLY A 662 -0.57 -24.20 5.13
CA GLY A 662 -0.29 -24.19 6.57
C GLY A 662 -0.74 -25.47 7.27
N THR A 663 -1.94 -25.96 6.95
CA THR A 663 -2.48 -27.20 7.51
C THR A 663 -1.65 -28.42 7.12
N VAL A 664 -1.30 -28.56 5.84
CA VAL A 664 -0.46 -29.66 5.34
C VAL A 664 0.94 -29.61 5.97
N GLN A 665 1.53 -28.42 6.08
CA GLN A 665 2.82 -28.24 6.73
C GLN A 665 2.78 -28.62 8.22
N GLY A 666 1.68 -28.28 8.91
CA GLY A 666 1.43 -28.64 10.30
C GLY A 666 1.30 -30.16 10.51
N GLU A 667 0.55 -30.86 9.66
CA GLU A 667 0.42 -32.32 9.69
C GLU A 667 1.77 -33.01 9.45
N ILE A 668 2.54 -32.57 8.45
CA ILE A 668 3.89 -33.09 8.17
C ILE A 668 4.78 -32.94 9.41
N ALA A 669 4.77 -31.77 10.05
CA ALA A 669 5.54 -31.52 11.27
C ALA A 669 5.05 -32.36 12.48
N ALA A 670 3.75 -32.67 12.56
CA ALA A 670 3.22 -33.56 13.58
C ALA A 670 3.66 -35.02 13.35
N LEU A 671 3.56 -35.53 12.12
CA LEU A 671 4.00 -36.87 11.75
C LEU A 671 5.52 -37.05 11.96
N ALA A 672 6.32 -36.05 11.58
CA ALA A 672 7.75 -36.06 11.81
C ALA A 672 8.11 -36.12 13.30
N ARG A 673 7.34 -35.45 14.18
CA ARG A 673 7.52 -35.48 15.65
C ARG A 673 7.10 -36.80 16.29
N GLN A 674 6.07 -37.45 15.76
CA GLN A 674 5.57 -38.74 16.26
C GLN A 674 6.45 -39.93 15.83
N GLY A 675 7.34 -39.72 14.86
CA GLY A 675 8.20 -40.75 14.30
C GLY A 675 7.49 -41.53 13.19
N LEU A 676 8.10 -41.60 12.01
CA LEU A 676 7.57 -42.28 10.82
C LEU A 676 7.77 -43.81 10.88
N GLY A 677 7.47 -44.41 12.04
CA GLY A 677 7.76 -45.82 12.32
C GLY A 677 6.77 -46.82 11.73
N SER A 678 5.57 -46.38 11.33
CA SER A 678 4.55 -47.23 10.70
C SER A 678 4.47 -46.99 9.19
N GLU A 679 4.14 -48.03 8.44
CA GLU A 679 3.97 -47.96 6.98
C GLU A 679 2.84 -46.98 6.59
N GLU A 680 1.80 -46.88 7.41
CA GLU A 680 0.69 -45.92 7.26
C GLU A 680 1.15 -44.47 7.45
N ALA A 681 1.95 -44.18 8.48
CA ALA A 681 2.48 -42.83 8.71
C ALA A 681 3.44 -42.40 7.58
N LEU A 682 4.22 -43.33 7.05
CA LEU A 682 5.16 -43.08 5.95
C LEU A 682 4.43 -42.79 4.63
N ARG A 683 3.36 -43.56 4.32
CA ARG A 683 2.48 -43.28 3.17
C ARG A 683 1.80 -41.92 3.29
N ARG A 684 1.24 -41.61 4.47
CA ARG A 684 0.58 -40.32 4.72
C ARG A 684 1.56 -39.14 4.60
N TYR A 685 2.78 -39.29 5.11
CA TYR A 685 3.83 -38.29 4.99
C TYR A 685 4.21 -38.04 3.51
N GLN A 686 4.34 -39.09 2.70
CA GLN A 686 4.64 -38.98 1.27
C GLN A 686 3.51 -38.28 0.50
N GLU A 687 2.26 -38.64 0.79
CA GLU A 687 1.06 -38.02 0.21
C GLU A 687 1.02 -36.50 0.51
N LEU A 688 1.18 -36.12 1.79
CA LEU A 688 1.18 -34.73 2.21
C LEU A 688 2.36 -33.95 1.63
N SER A 689 3.54 -34.58 1.51
CA SER A 689 4.73 -33.96 0.91
C SER A 689 4.53 -33.69 -0.59
N ALA A 690 3.90 -34.60 -1.32
CA ALA A 690 3.53 -34.40 -2.71
C ALA A 690 2.50 -33.27 -2.87
N ARG A 691 1.49 -33.23 -1.98
CA ARG A 691 0.48 -32.15 -1.97
C ARG A 691 1.11 -30.78 -1.69
N LEU A 692 2.05 -30.71 -0.74
CA LEU A 692 2.78 -29.49 -0.41
C LEU A 692 3.58 -28.95 -1.60
N LEU A 693 4.17 -29.83 -2.41
CA LEU A 693 4.91 -29.46 -3.63
C LEU A 693 3.96 -28.85 -4.70
N VAL A 694 2.78 -29.44 -4.89
CA VAL A 694 1.76 -28.91 -5.80
C VAL A 694 1.28 -27.53 -5.34
N LEU A 695 1.00 -27.35 -4.04
CA LEU A 695 0.57 -26.06 -3.48
C LEU A 695 1.65 -24.98 -3.63
N LYS A 696 2.93 -25.34 -3.52
CA LYS A 696 4.07 -24.44 -3.70
C LYS A 696 4.24 -23.98 -5.16
N ASN A 697 4.08 -24.89 -6.12
CA ASN A 697 4.28 -24.61 -7.55
C ASN A 697 3.09 -23.90 -8.21
N ALA A 698 1.92 -23.95 -7.61
CA ALA A 698 0.75 -23.24 -8.14
C ALA A 698 0.86 -21.70 -8.00
N GLY A 699 1.77 -21.18 -7.17
CA GLY A 699 1.94 -19.75 -6.88
C GLY A 699 2.87 -18.99 -7.83
N THR A 700 3.40 -19.66 -8.86
CA THR A 700 4.38 -19.11 -9.82
C THR A 700 3.83 -18.92 -11.24
N CYS A 701 2.51 -18.99 -11.44
CA CYS A 701 1.85 -18.77 -12.73
C CYS A 701 1.01 -17.49 -12.72
#